data_AF-A0AAV2YLN5-F1
#
_entry.id   AF-A0AAV2YLN5-F1
#
_cell.length_a   1.000
_cell.length_b   1.000
_cell.length_c   1.000
_cell.angle_alpha   90.00
_cell.angle_beta   90.00
_cell.angle_gamma   90.00
#
_symmetry.space_group_name_H-M   'P 1'
#
loop_
_entity.id
_entity.type
_entity.pdbx_description
1 polymer ?
#
loop_
_entity_poly.entity_id
_entity_poly.type
_entity_poly.pdbx_seq_one_letter_code
_entity_poly.pdbx_strand_id
1 'polypeptide(L)'
;MLLLLVVGVVMLSSHGHGHAVFLRDGTGGRAGEYAAPTQIHVAVFDSDTGSQRVPGGVTISWATAVATPSSSVRFGLSSTALTHTQKSARACQQYEFCTYHSPFLHHVTIQEGLVPSTTYYYQCGDDAAGWSPIHTFTTAPALGSEEPLLFAFIGDLGQTDYSKQTLRHIDEFNLSAIIHAGDLSYADSYQPRWDTWGDLVEPVASQKHWMVAAGNHEEEQPCRPDTDRFVAYQSRFRMPFDDSDPLQTGNLYYAFRYGMVHFIVLTPYIPTAPSSKQYQWLEAELKRVDRKLTPWLAVIMHGPWYNSNTAHQGAEPHHFMKIDMEDILFQYNVDVVLAGHVHAYERTHPVYHEQVRNDGIVYVVIGDGGNREGLAKDFLHPQPQWSAFRRANYGFGLFRVANTTHAAIEWYENAVDGEATLRDTAWICSTHFRVKHTVTMSAVKVSIKWGKQVFEDIVVDKSASVDVLKAQIYALTMVPVDRQKLMSKAWKGMLKDDTNLATLDKLVDGTSFMLMGSAEVVEKPKEEIIFIEDLTTKEVAASGTVYPAGLVNLGNTCYMNATLQCLRPVKELREAMKKHSGGISSDIANNFTTALRDLYAQMDTSLESVTPALFVSTLRRSFPQFAQQAPRGGGFMQQDSEEFLSVVFNTMSRTLTTPVGIPSLESSGNMVDALFGLEMSQKLTCTETDMETPVVKTERAMKLVCNITIDTNHLTDGVKIGLEGTIEKHSDVLGRNAVWKKESRINRLPKYLCVQFMRFYWKLTPESRDHAGVKCKMLRPISFPQILDTYDFCSDELKATMKVARDKNAEKILNEFKESKGNAEEEKKDEEMEGLSAEDAAALEAAKSMSMGAVSPGIGLPADFQGNYELYAILTHKGRSADSGHYMAWVREKGGKFYSLCRFGLFLF
;
A
#
# COMPACT_ATOMS: atom_id res chain seq x y z
N MET A 1 19.73 12.36 10.67
CA MET A 1 18.30 12.47 10.30
C MET A 1 17.93 13.93 10.24
N LEU A 2 17.49 14.40 9.08
CA LEU A 2 17.06 15.78 8.81
C LEU A 2 15.58 15.73 8.46
N LEU A 3 14.80 16.67 9.01
CA LEU A 3 13.35 16.52 9.10
C LEU A 3 12.61 17.49 8.15
N LEU A 4 11.68 16.98 7.34
CA LEU A 4 10.80 17.71 6.42
C LEU A 4 9.43 18.06 7.07
N LEU A 5 9.10 19.35 7.10
CA LEU A 5 7.79 19.85 7.54
C LEU A 5 6.93 20.21 6.32
N VAL A 6 5.80 19.52 6.15
CA VAL A 6 4.81 19.85 5.11
C VAL A 6 3.73 20.76 5.69
N VAL A 7 3.59 21.97 5.14
CA VAL A 7 2.63 22.98 5.58
C VAL A 7 1.63 23.27 4.47
N GLY A 8 0.41 22.74 4.61
CA GLY A 8 -0.69 23.03 3.69
C GLY A 8 -1.67 21.86 3.60
N VAL A 9 -2.93 22.15 3.27
CA VAL A 9 -4.03 21.16 3.28
C VAL A 9 -3.62 19.84 2.61
N VAL A 10 -3.60 18.75 3.38
CA VAL A 10 -3.66 17.39 2.85
C VAL A 10 -5.09 16.87 3.03
N MET A 11 -5.70 16.36 1.96
CA MET A 11 -6.84 15.45 2.08
C MET A 11 -6.26 14.09 2.47
N LEU A 12 -6.55 13.63 3.69
CA LEU A 12 -6.24 12.26 4.10
C LEU A 12 -7.30 11.33 3.50
N SER A 13 -6.90 10.46 2.58
CA SER A 13 -7.50 9.12 2.49
C SER A 13 -6.98 8.34 3.70
N SER A 14 -7.90 7.82 4.50
CA SER A 14 -7.58 7.13 5.75
C SER A 14 -7.09 5.72 5.47
N HIS A 15 -5.80 5.53 5.21
CA HIS A 15 -5.15 4.22 5.33
C HIS A 15 -3.76 4.40 5.94
N GLY A 16 -3.62 3.97 7.18
CA GLY A 16 -2.40 4.11 7.97
C GLY A 16 -2.42 3.17 9.16
N HIS A 17 -2.59 1.87 8.92
CA HIS A 17 -2.26 0.85 9.91
C HIS A 17 -0.74 0.60 9.84
N GLY A 18 0.00 1.22 10.75
CA GLY A 18 1.43 0.97 10.90
C GLY A 18 1.68 -0.40 11.55
N HIS A 19 2.05 -1.40 10.76
CA HIS A 19 2.58 -2.67 11.25
C HIS A 19 4.01 -2.48 11.78
N ALA A 20 4.18 -2.67 13.09
CA ALA A 20 5.48 -2.80 13.73
C ALA A 20 5.95 -4.25 13.61
N VAL A 21 7.09 -4.48 12.97
CA VAL A 21 7.83 -5.74 13.04
C VAL A 21 8.63 -5.71 14.34
N PHE A 22 8.26 -6.53 15.32
CA PHE A 22 9.06 -6.73 16.53
C PHE A 22 10.19 -7.71 16.22
N LEU A 23 11.42 -7.22 16.08
CA LEU A 23 12.61 -8.04 16.30
C LEU A 23 12.79 -8.17 17.82
N ARG A 24 12.48 -9.35 18.37
CA ARG A 24 12.78 -9.66 19.78
C ARG A 24 14.23 -10.12 19.87
N ASP A 25 15.09 -9.24 20.38
CA ASP A 25 16.38 -9.65 20.94
C ASP A 25 16.14 -10.47 22.21
N GLY A 26 16.89 -11.56 22.35
CA GLY A 26 16.78 -12.49 23.44
C GLY A 26 17.14 -11.91 24.80
N THR A 27 16.55 -12.54 25.82
CA THR A 27 16.85 -12.51 27.27
C THR A 27 16.14 -11.44 28.13
N GLY A 28 15.15 -11.89 28.92
CA GLY A 28 14.61 -11.16 30.09
C GLY A 28 13.13 -11.44 30.38
N GLY A 29 12.82 -12.40 31.27
CA GLY A 29 11.46 -12.92 31.48
C GLY A 29 10.55 -12.21 32.49
N ARG A 30 9.23 -12.38 32.29
CA ARG A 30 8.18 -12.56 33.31
C ARG A 30 7.23 -13.68 32.87
N ALA A 31 6.90 -14.59 33.79
CA ALA A 31 6.25 -15.89 33.55
C ALA A 31 4.78 -15.85 33.03
N GLY A 32 4.23 -14.68 32.66
CA GLY A 32 2.87 -14.55 32.12
C GLY A 32 2.79 -14.25 30.61
N GLU A 33 3.88 -13.86 29.97
CA GLU A 33 3.92 -13.52 28.52
C GLU A 33 4.26 -14.71 27.62
N TYR A 34 4.66 -15.85 28.18
CA TYR A 34 5.23 -16.97 27.41
C TYR A 34 4.20 -17.94 26.80
N ALA A 35 2.90 -17.69 26.94
CA ALA A 35 1.87 -18.65 26.52
C ALA A 35 0.74 -18.06 25.65
N ALA A 36 0.86 -16.79 25.23
CA ALA A 36 -0.13 -16.17 24.36
C ALA A 36 -0.11 -16.79 22.95
N PRO A 37 -1.27 -17.01 22.30
CA PRO A 37 -1.35 -17.43 20.91
C PRO A 37 -0.61 -16.49 19.95
N THR A 38 0.06 -17.07 18.98
CA THR A 38 0.81 -16.41 17.89
C THR A 38 0.62 -17.21 16.60
N GLN A 39 1.07 -16.67 15.46
CA GLN A 39 1.00 -17.31 14.15
C GLN A 39 -0.43 -17.74 13.81
N ILE A 40 -1.40 -16.88 14.14
CA ILE A 40 -2.84 -17.18 14.00
C ILE A 40 -3.20 -17.21 12.53
N HIS A 41 -3.88 -18.28 12.13
CA HIS A 41 -4.23 -18.59 10.75
C HIS A 41 -5.66 -19.12 10.64
N VAL A 42 -6.44 -18.60 9.69
CA VAL A 42 -7.81 -19.03 9.42
C VAL A 42 -7.88 -19.74 8.06
N ALA A 43 -8.39 -20.97 8.05
CA ALA A 43 -8.63 -21.76 6.85
C ALA A 43 -10.13 -22.03 6.67
N VAL A 44 -10.57 -22.19 5.42
CA VAL A 44 -11.90 -22.73 5.15
C VAL A 44 -11.95 -24.17 5.62
N PHE A 45 -13.02 -24.54 6.31
CA PHE A 45 -13.38 -25.94 6.51
C PHE A 45 -14.50 -26.32 5.55
N ASP A 46 -14.25 -27.38 4.79
CA ASP A 46 -15.24 -28.02 3.95
C ASP A 46 -15.06 -29.53 4.11
N SER A 47 -16.12 -30.23 4.49
CA SER A 47 -16.09 -31.69 4.56
C SER A 47 -17.39 -32.26 4.01
N ASP A 48 -17.24 -33.37 3.29
CA ASP A 48 -18.35 -34.12 2.70
C ASP A 48 -18.40 -35.49 3.40
N THR A 49 -19.13 -35.59 4.52
CA THR A 49 -19.22 -36.84 5.32
C THR A 49 -20.19 -37.87 4.74
N GLY A 50 -20.53 -37.79 3.44
CA GLY A 50 -21.42 -38.73 2.75
C GLY A 50 -22.90 -38.68 3.14
N SER A 51 -23.24 -38.22 4.36
CA SER A 51 -24.61 -37.99 4.82
C SER A 51 -24.96 -36.53 5.13
N GLN A 52 -23.96 -35.69 5.43
CA GLN A 52 -24.14 -34.25 5.63
C GLN A 52 -22.94 -33.50 5.02
N ARG A 53 -23.25 -32.59 4.09
CA ARG A 53 -22.30 -31.57 3.62
C ARG A 53 -22.33 -30.43 4.62
N VAL A 54 -21.16 -30.05 5.13
CA VAL A 54 -21.03 -28.90 6.03
C VAL A 54 -20.18 -27.82 5.34
N PRO A 55 -20.74 -27.12 4.33
CA PRO A 55 -20.03 -26.02 3.70
C PRO A 55 -19.98 -24.81 4.63
N GLY A 56 -18.88 -24.05 4.58
CA GLY A 56 -18.77 -22.75 5.26
C GLY A 56 -18.32 -22.82 6.72
N GLY A 57 -17.77 -23.95 7.16
CA GLY A 57 -17.04 -24.01 8.42
C GLY A 57 -15.70 -23.29 8.34
N VAL A 58 -15.03 -23.13 9.48
CA VAL A 58 -13.67 -22.56 9.53
C VAL A 58 -12.77 -23.38 10.43
N THR A 59 -11.48 -23.43 10.11
CA THR A 59 -10.45 -23.95 11.00
C THR A 59 -9.55 -22.80 11.41
N ILE A 60 -9.43 -22.58 12.72
CA ILE A 60 -8.51 -21.60 13.30
C ILE A 60 -7.32 -22.35 13.89
N SER A 61 -6.14 -21.97 13.44
CA SER A 61 -4.86 -22.54 13.84
C SER A 61 -3.99 -21.48 14.51
N TRP A 62 -3.18 -21.88 15.49
CA TRP A 62 -2.23 -20.98 16.15
C TRP A 62 -1.10 -21.76 16.82
N ALA A 63 -0.08 -21.04 17.27
CA ALA A 63 1.07 -21.54 17.99
C ALA A 63 1.14 -20.98 19.43
N THR A 64 1.62 -21.78 20.37
CA THR A 64 1.98 -21.35 21.73
C THR A 64 3.36 -21.88 22.12
N ALA A 65 4.10 -21.17 22.97
CA ALA A 65 5.46 -21.61 23.35
C ALA A 65 5.47 -22.76 24.38
N VAL A 66 4.34 -23.07 25.01
CA VAL A 66 4.19 -24.12 26.01
C VAL A 66 2.91 -24.92 25.76
N ALA A 67 2.93 -26.22 26.05
CA ALA A 67 1.75 -27.07 25.89
C ALA A 67 0.59 -26.55 26.75
N THR A 68 -0.60 -26.44 26.14
CA THR A 68 -1.80 -26.01 26.87
C THR A 68 -2.70 -27.22 27.20
N PRO A 69 -3.48 -27.16 28.30
CA PRO A 69 -4.42 -28.22 28.65
C PRO A 69 -5.55 -28.41 27.62
N SER A 70 -5.94 -27.34 26.93
CA SER A 70 -6.93 -27.40 25.86
C SER A 70 -6.62 -26.44 24.71
N SER A 71 -7.17 -26.72 23.54
CA SER A 71 -7.16 -25.80 22.39
C SER A 71 -8.60 -25.33 22.17
N SER A 72 -8.89 -24.08 22.49
CA SER A 72 -10.25 -23.54 22.47
C SER A 72 -10.35 -22.26 21.63
N VAL A 73 -11.50 -22.07 20.98
CA VAL A 73 -11.89 -20.84 20.30
C VAL A 73 -13.20 -20.35 20.87
N ARG A 74 -13.24 -19.09 21.31
CA ARG A 74 -14.46 -18.37 21.67
C ARG A 74 -14.86 -17.49 20.50
N PHE A 75 -16.13 -17.51 20.11
CA PHE A 75 -16.60 -16.71 18.96
C PHE A 75 -18.04 -16.22 19.13
N GLY A 76 -18.39 -15.16 18.40
CA GLY A 76 -19.73 -14.56 18.43
C GLY A 76 -19.89 -13.44 17.41
N LEU A 77 -21.09 -12.86 17.35
CA LEU A 77 -21.42 -11.76 16.42
C LEU A 77 -21.03 -10.36 16.93
N SER A 78 -20.47 -10.27 18.14
CA SER A 78 -20.02 -9.03 18.76
C SER A 78 -18.69 -9.23 19.47
N SER A 79 -17.80 -8.24 19.39
CA SER A 79 -16.53 -8.22 20.11
C SER A 79 -16.70 -8.27 21.64
N THR A 80 -17.82 -7.80 22.17
CA THR A 80 -18.10 -7.81 23.61
C THR A 80 -18.85 -9.05 24.09
N ALA A 81 -19.30 -9.91 23.16
CA ALA A 81 -20.13 -11.07 23.47
C ALA A 81 -19.76 -12.28 22.59
N LEU A 82 -18.69 -12.98 22.99
CA LEU A 82 -18.28 -14.26 22.40
C LEU A 82 -19.09 -15.41 23.02
N THR A 83 -20.34 -15.57 22.57
CA THR A 83 -21.34 -16.47 23.18
C THR A 83 -21.10 -17.95 22.91
N HIS A 84 -20.27 -18.30 21.93
CA HIS A 84 -19.98 -19.67 21.56
C HIS A 84 -18.53 -20.04 21.93
N THR A 85 -18.30 -21.31 22.24
CA THR A 85 -16.95 -21.85 22.47
C THR A 85 -16.84 -23.21 21.79
N GLN A 86 -15.87 -23.33 20.89
CA GLN A 86 -15.48 -24.59 20.27
C GLN A 86 -14.17 -25.06 20.88
N LYS A 87 -14.08 -26.35 21.22
CA LYS A 87 -12.82 -26.97 21.68
C LYS A 87 -12.36 -28.02 20.68
N SER A 88 -11.05 -28.14 20.49
CA SER A 88 -10.50 -29.25 19.73
C SER A 88 -10.60 -30.55 20.53
N ALA A 89 -10.93 -31.65 19.85
CA ALA A 89 -10.79 -32.99 20.41
C ALA A 89 -9.33 -33.46 20.43
N ARG A 90 -8.44 -32.78 19.68
CA ARG A 90 -7.01 -33.12 19.60
C ARG A 90 -6.21 -32.24 20.56
N ALA A 91 -5.24 -32.86 21.22
CA ALA A 91 -4.22 -32.12 21.96
C ALA A 91 -3.37 -31.29 20.99
N CYS A 92 -2.72 -30.25 21.51
CA CYS A 92 -1.72 -29.50 20.76
C CYS A 92 -0.56 -30.41 20.35
N GLN A 93 0.02 -30.15 19.19
CA GLN A 93 1.06 -30.98 18.60
C GLN A 93 2.37 -30.21 18.51
N GLN A 94 3.49 -30.92 18.55
CA GLN A 94 4.82 -30.37 18.31
C GLN A 94 5.56 -31.37 17.43
N TYR A 95 6.30 -30.89 16.44
CA TYR A 95 7.20 -31.73 15.66
C TYR A 95 8.66 -31.42 16.00
N GLU A 96 9.49 -32.44 15.85
CA GLU A 96 10.94 -32.32 15.92
C GLU A 96 11.50 -32.28 14.50
N PHE A 97 12.47 -31.40 14.28
CA PHE A 97 13.24 -31.36 13.04
C PHE A 97 14.69 -31.12 13.38
N CYS A 98 15.52 -32.17 13.30
CA CYS A 98 16.90 -32.13 13.77
C CYS A 98 16.99 -31.70 15.24
N THR A 99 17.57 -30.54 15.53
CA THR A 99 17.68 -29.95 16.87
C THR A 99 16.58 -28.94 17.18
N TYR A 100 15.70 -28.66 16.23
CA TYR A 100 14.59 -27.74 16.39
C TYR A 100 13.35 -28.48 16.88
N HIS A 101 12.63 -27.82 17.78
CA HIS A 101 11.27 -28.19 18.20
C HIS A 101 10.35 -27.05 17.82
N SER A 102 9.25 -27.36 17.15
CA SER A 102 8.25 -26.34 16.82
C SER A 102 7.63 -25.75 18.10
N PRO A 103 6.96 -24.60 18.03
CA PRO A 103 5.94 -24.26 19.01
C PRO A 103 4.89 -25.38 19.13
N PHE A 104 4.08 -25.33 20.18
CA PHE A 104 2.89 -26.17 20.27
C PHE A 104 1.82 -25.62 19.33
N LEU A 105 1.42 -26.43 18.35
CA LEU A 105 0.50 -26.10 17.28
C LEU A 105 -0.90 -26.58 17.65
N HIS A 106 -1.88 -25.71 17.43
CA HIS A 106 -3.27 -25.91 17.80
C HIS A 106 -4.14 -25.77 16.57
N HIS A 107 -5.14 -26.64 16.42
CA HIS A 107 -6.15 -26.54 15.37
C HIS A 107 -7.53 -26.77 15.96
N VAL A 108 -8.43 -25.80 15.77
CA VAL A 108 -9.84 -25.88 16.17
C VAL A 108 -10.71 -25.65 14.96
N THR A 109 -11.49 -26.66 14.60
CA THR A 109 -12.47 -26.57 13.53
C THR A 109 -13.85 -26.28 14.10
N ILE A 110 -14.46 -25.20 13.61
CA ILE A 110 -15.86 -24.83 13.87
C ILE A 110 -16.65 -25.29 12.63
N GLN A 111 -17.37 -26.40 12.81
CA GLN A 111 -18.07 -27.07 11.70
C GLN A 111 -19.49 -26.53 11.54
N GLU A 112 -20.21 -26.31 12.64
CA GLU A 112 -21.65 -26.01 12.61
C GLU A 112 -21.99 -24.69 13.29
N GLY A 113 -23.19 -24.19 13.03
CA GLY A 113 -23.73 -22.99 13.71
C GLY A 113 -23.20 -21.66 13.16
N LEU A 114 -22.45 -21.69 12.06
CA LEU A 114 -22.03 -20.49 11.35
C LEU A 114 -23.04 -20.13 10.25
N VAL A 115 -23.41 -18.86 10.20
CA VAL A 115 -24.24 -18.30 9.13
C VAL A 115 -23.32 -17.92 7.96
N PRO A 116 -23.65 -18.26 6.70
CA PRO A 116 -22.88 -17.84 5.52
C PRO A 116 -22.78 -16.31 5.40
N SER A 117 -21.77 -15.81 4.68
CA SER A 117 -21.52 -14.38 4.43
C SER A 117 -21.60 -13.50 5.71
N THR A 118 -21.14 -14.02 6.84
CA THR A 118 -21.29 -13.38 8.16
C THR A 118 -19.95 -13.22 8.84
N THR A 119 -19.69 -12.01 9.37
CA THR A 119 -18.48 -11.72 10.14
C THR A 119 -18.68 -12.13 11.60
N TYR A 120 -17.76 -12.97 12.10
CA TYR A 120 -17.67 -13.38 13.49
C TYR A 120 -16.43 -12.79 14.13
N TYR A 121 -16.55 -12.38 15.39
CA TYR A 121 -15.44 -12.05 16.26
C TYR A 121 -14.99 -13.32 16.98
N TYR A 122 -13.69 -13.49 17.20
CA TYR A 122 -13.16 -14.64 17.90
C TYR A 122 -11.90 -14.36 18.72
N GLN A 123 -11.65 -15.24 19.69
CA GLN A 123 -10.37 -15.39 20.39
C GLN A 123 -10.00 -16.88 20.38
N CYS A 124 -8.72 -17.18 20.20
CA CYS A 124 -8.18 -18.53 20.38
C CYS A 124 -7.31 -18.59 21.63
N GLY A 125 -7.10 -19.79 22.19
CA GLY A 125 -6.24 -20.00 23.36
C GLY A 125 -6.84 -20.96 24.38
N ASP A 126 -6.53 -20.71 25.65
CA ASP A 126 -6.90 -21.55 26.78
C ASP A 126 -7.04 -20.72 28.06
N ASP A 127 -7.94 -21.13 28.97
CA ASP A 127 -8.18 -20.39 30.21
C ASP A 127 -6.99 -20.39 31.19
N ALA A 128 -6.13 -21.40 31.14
CA ALA A 128 -4.93 -21.48 31.97
C ALA A 128 -3.71 -20.81 31.31
N ALA A 129 -3.62 -20.82 29.98
CA ALA A 129 -2.46 -20.34 29.23
C ALA A 129 -2.61 -18.90 28.70
N GLY A 130 -3.85 -18.40 28.55
CA GLY A 130 -4.15 -17.09 28.00
C GLY A 130 -4.89 -17.16 26.65
N TRP A 131 -5.50 -16.04 26.29
CA TRP A 131 -6.30 -15.86 25.08
C TRP A 131 -5.65 -14.83 24.16
N SER A 132 -5.82 -14.99 22.85
CA SER A 132 -5.42 -14.01 21.85
C SER A 132 -6.17 -12.68 22.02
N PRO A 133 -5.71 -11.59 21.40
CA PRO A 133 -6.58 -10.46 21.08
C PRO A 133 -7.84 -10.91 20.31
N ILE A 134 -8.84 -10.04 20.24
CA ILE A 134 -10.04 -10.31 19.44
C ILE A 134 -9.69 -10.10 17.97
N HIS A 135 -9.90 -11.13 17.16
CA HIS A 135 -9.81 -11.10 15.71
C HIS A 135 -11.19 -11.27 15.09
N THR A 136 -11.28 -11.16 13.77
CA THR A 136 -12.51 -11.38 13.02
C THR A 136 -12.26 -12.35 11.86
N PHE A 137 -13.29 -13.07 11.42
CA PHE A 137 -13.30 -13.73 10.12
C PHE A 137 -14.69 -13.62 9.51
N THR A 138 -14.79 -13.68 8.19
CA THR A 138 -16.08 -13.68 7.47
C THR A 138 -16.26 -15.02 6.80
N THR A 139 -17.35 -15.73 7.11
CA THR A 139 -17.67 -17.03 6.51
C THR A 139 -17.89 -16.92 5.01
N ALA A 140 -17.60 -18.02 4.29
CA ALA A 140 -17.87 -18.12 2.88
C ALA A 140 -19.38 -17.94 2.58
N PRO A 141 -19.74 -17.39 1.41
CA PRO A 141 -21.12 -17.41 0.94
C PRO A 141 -21.64 -18.83 0.81
N ALA A 142 -22.97 -18.96 0.89
CA ALA A 142 -23.64 -20.25 0.71
C ALA A 142 -23.29 -20.85 -0.66
N LEU A 143 -23.24 -22.17 -0.74
CA LEU A 143 -23.00 -22.86 -2.02
C LEU A 143 -24.07 -22.47 -3.05
N GLY A 144 -23.64 -22.20 -4.28
CA GLY A 144 -24.52 -21.72 -5.35
C GLY A 144 -24.95 -20.26 -5.23
N SER A 145 -24.44 -19.52 -4.23
CA SER A 145 -24.60 -18.06 -4.18
C SER A 145 -23.94 -17.43 -5.41
N GLU A 146 -24.68 -16.56 -6.10
CA GLU A 146 -24.18 -15.76 -7.23
C GLU A 146 -23.55 -14.44 -6.77
N GLU A 147 -23.30 -14.27 -5.47
CA GLU A 147 -22.56 -13.12 -4.93
C GLU A 147 -21.16 -13.02 -5.57
N PRO A 148 -20.74 -11.83 -6.04
CA PRO A 148 -19.40 -11.64 -6.58
C PRO A 148 -18.32 -11.98 -5.56
N LEU A 149 -17.28 -12.69 -6.00
CA LEU A 149 -16.17 -13.13 -5.17
C LEU A 149 -14.85 -12.51 -5.67
N LEU A 150 -13.96 -12.18 -4.73
CA LEU A 150 -12.63 -11.67 -5.04
C LEU A 150 -11.58 -12.45 -4.26
N PHE A 151 -10.77 -13.21 -4.98
CA PHE A 151 -9.66 -13.98 -4.40
C PHE A 151 -8.33 -13.31 -4.73
N ALA A 152 -7.42 -13.25 -3.77
CA ALA A 152 -6.02 -12.94 -4.07
C ALA A 152 -5.26 -14.23 -4.34
N PHE A 153 -4.48 -14.21 -5.42
CA PHE A 153 -3.62 -15.30 -5.86
C PHE A 153 -2.17 -14.87 -5.68
N ILE A 154 -1.41 -15.65 -4.92
CA ILE A 154 0.01 -15.42 -4.65
C ILE A 154 0.75 -16.75 -4.68
N GLY A 155 2.05 -16.73 -4.94
CA GLY A 155 2.99 -17.84 -4.83
C GLY A 155 4.30 -17.32 -4.31
N ASP A 156 5.14 -18.18 -3.72
CA ASP A 156 6.58 -17.92 -3.62
C ASP A 156 6.87 -16.65 -2.80
N LEU A 157 6.11 -16.49 -1.71
CA LEU A 157 6.07 -15.24 -0.94
C LEU A 157 7.37 -15.00 -0.20
N GLY A 158 7.86 -16.00 0.55
CA GLY A 158 9.01 -15.83 1.45
C GLY A 158 8.80 -14.73 2.50
N GLN A 159 9.90 -14.15 2.98
CA GLN A 159 9.89 -13.18 4.09
C GLN A 159 10.88 -12.03 3.92
N THR A 160 10.81 -11.35 2.78
CA THR A 160 11.61 -10.16 2.44
C THR A 160 10.78 -8.88 2.57
N ASP A 161 11.40 -7.73 2.29
CA ASP A 161 10.66 -6.47 2.18
C ASP A 161 9.73 -6.44 0.95
N TYR A 162 9.98 -7.25 -0.09
CA TYR A 162 9.05 -7.43 -1.20
C TYR A 162 7.85 -8.27 -0.78
N SER A 163 8.05 -9.33 0.01
CA SER A 163 6.95 -10.09 0.62
C SER A 163 6.02 -9.20 1.42
N LYS A 164 6.59 -8.28 2.23
CA LYS A 164 5.82 -7.27 2.97
C LYS A 164 5.05 -6.32 2.06
N GLN A 165 5.62 -5.93 0.91
CA GLN A 165 4.94 -5.09 -0.07
C GLN A 165 3.75 -5.83 -0.68
N THR A 166 3.95 -7.07 -1.13
CA THR A 166 2.87 -7.94 -1.64
C THR A 166 1.74 -8.05 -0.61
N LEU A 167 2.08 -8.37 0.65
CA LEU A 167 1.10 -8.48 1.74
C LEU A 167 0.34 -7.18 2.02
N ARG A 168 1.03 -6.03 1.95
CA ARG A 168 0.39 -4.72 2.13
C ARG A 168 -0.60 -4.43 1.01
N HIS A 169 -0.22 -4.64 -0.24
CA HIS A 169 -1.10 -4.35 -1.36
C HIS A 169 -2.32 -5.28 -1.41
N ILE A 170 -2.19 -6.57 -1.09
CA ILE A 170 -3.35 -7.46 -1.04
C ILE A 170 -4.34 -7.06 0.06
N ASP A 171 -3.86 -6.50 1.17
CA ASP A 171 -4.69 -6.07 2.30
C ASP A 171 -5.51 -4.80 1.99
N GLU A 172 -5.16 -4.06 0.93
CA GLU A 172 -5.95 -2.92 0.44
C GLU A 172 -7.27 -3.36 -0.23
N PHE A 173 -7.41 -4.65 -0.58
CA PHE A 173 -8.60 -5.19 -1.21
C PHE A 173 -9.52 -5.89 -0.20
N ASN A 174 -10.84 -5.75 -0.41
CA ASN A 174 -11.81 -6.53 0.34
C ASN A 174 -11.91 -7.97 -0.22
N LEU A 175 -10.92 -8.79 0.13
CA LEU A 175 -10.78 -10.17 -0.34
C LEU A 175 -11.73 -11.12 0.39
N SER A 176 -12.26 -12.09 -0.36
CA SER A 176 -12.99 -13.26 0.13
C SER A 176 -12.04 -14.29 0.76
N ALA A 177 -10.95 -14.62 0.06
CA ALA A 177 -9.89 -15.50 0.54
C ALA A 177 -8.57 -15.25 -0.22
N ILE A 178 -7.47 -15.72 0.36
CA ILE A 178 -6.12 -15.74 -0.23
C ILE A 178 -5.79 -17.19 -0.59
N ILE A 179 -5.38 -17.40 -1.83
CA ILE A 179 -4.95 -18.70 -2.35
C ILE A 179 -3.46 -18.61 -2.63
N HIS A 180 -2.67 -19.38 -1.88
CA HIS A 180 -1.21 -19.36 -1.92
C HIS A 180 -0.67 -20.64 -2.57
N ALA A 181 -0.09 -20.50 -3.76
CA ALA A 181 0.36 -21.56 -4.64
C ALA A 181 1.75 -22.17 -4.25
N GLY A 182 2.01 -22.38 -2.96
CA GLY A 182 3.24 -23.02 -2.46
C GLY A 182 4.47 -22.11 -2.36
N ASP A 183 5.56 -22.66 -1.83
CA ASP A 183 6.80 -21.97 -1.45
C ASP A 183 6.54 -20.82 -0.47
N LEU A 184 6.15 -21.21 0.74
CA LEU A 184 5.59 -20.30 1.72
C LEU A 184 6.70 -19.49 2.40
N SER A 185 7.55 -20.16 3.19
CA SER A 185 8.46 -19.50 4.14
C SER A 185 9.90 -19.37 3.67
N TYR A 186 10.31 -20.20 2.69
CA TYR A 186 11.72 -20.40 2.31
C TYR A 186 12.59 -20.75 3.52
N ALA A 187 12.05 -21.59 4.41
CA ALA A 187 12.78 -22.11 5.56
C ALA A 187 13.95 -22.99 5.12
N ASP A 188 13.77 -23.79 4.07
CA ASP A 188 14.80 -24.60 3.42
C ASP A 188 15.55 -25.46 4.44
N SER A 189 14.78 -26.16 5.29
CA SER A 189 15.25 -26.95 6.43
C SER A 189 15.81 -26.14 7.61
N TYR A 190 15.91 -24.80 7.53
CA TYR A 190 16.15 -23.92 8.67
C TYR A 190 14.83 -23.47 9.30
N GLN A 191 14.31 -24.33 10.19
CA GLN A 191 12.96 -24.22 10.75
C GLN A 191 12.54 -22.90 11.43
N PRO A 192 13.42 -22.15 12.14
CA PRO A 192 13.01 -20.90 12.78
C PRO A 192 12.41 -19.87 11.80
N ARG A 193 12.69 -20.00 10.49
CA ARG A 193 12.07 -19.18 9.45
C ARG A 193 10.59 -19.41 9.26
N TRP A 194 10.09 -20.60 9.58
CA TRP A 194 8.65 -20.83 9.59
C TRP A 194 7.96 -20.00 10.69
N ASP A 195 8.61 -19.83 11.84
CA ASP A 195 8.06 -19.04 12.95
C ASP A 195 8.01 -17.57 12.60
N THR A 196 9.12 -17.01 12.11
CA THR A 196 9.17 -15.60 11.68
C THR A 196 8.27 -15.31 10.48
N TRP A 197 8.08 -16.30 9.60
CA TRP A 197 7.11 -16.19 8.51
C TRP A 197 5.67 -16.22 9.02
N GLY A 198 5.35 -17.09 9.99
CA GLY A 198 4.04 -17.11 10.66
C GLY A 198 3.71 -15.76 11.30
N ASP A 199 4.67 -15.14 11.99
CA ASP A 199 4.54 -13.80 12.58
C ASP A 199 4.34 -12.72 11.50
N LEU A 200 5.00 -12.86 10.34
CA LEU A 200 4.88 -11.94 9.21
C LEU A 200 3.47 -11.96 8.60
N VAL A 201 2.87 -13.15 8.44
CA VAL A 201 1.57 -13.29 7.76
C VAL A 201 0.37 -13.19 8.70
N GLU A 202 0.53 -13.43 10.00
CA GLU A 202 -0.54 -13.38 11.02
C GLU A 202 -1.47 -12.16 10.89
N PRO A 203 -1.00 -10.92 10.63
CA PRO A 203 -1.90 -9.76 10.56
C PRO A 203 -3.00 -9.91 9.50
N VAL A 204 -2.70 -10.60 8.39
CA VAL A 204 -3.64 -10.89 7.30
C VAL A 204 -4.28 -12.26 7.50
N ALA A 205 -3.48 -13.29 7.81
CA ALA A 205 -3.91 -14.68 7.94
C ALA A 205 -4.86 -14.94 9.12
N SER A 206 -4.83 -14.10 10.15
CA SER A 206 -5.78 -14.17 11.28
C SER A 206 -7.17 -13.64 10.93
N GLN A 207 -7.31 -12.92 9.80
CA GLN A 207 -8.57 -12.26 9.42
C GLN A 207 -9.17 -12.78 8.12
N LYS A 208 -8.32 -13.22 7.18
CA LYS A 208 -8.71 -13.70 5.86
C LYS A 208 -8.48 -15.20 5.78
N HIS A 209 -9.42 -15.91 5.15
CA HIS A 209 -9.21 -17.32 4.81
C HIS A 209 -7.95 -17.45 3.95
N TRP A 210 -6.98 -18.22 4.41
CA TRP A 210 -5.69 -18.38 3.77
C TRP A 210 -5.46 -19.85 3.43
N MET A 211 -5.58 -20.19 2.16
CA MET A 211 -5.49 -21.56 1.65
C MET A 211 -4.10 -21.77 1.03
N VAL A 212 -3.41 -22.86 1.36
CA VAL A 212 -2.02 -23.09 0.96
C VAL A 212 -1.84 -24.38 0.16
N ALA A 213 -1.03 -24.34 -0.89
CA ALA A 213 -0.48 -25.52 -1.54
C ALA A 213 0.94 -25.81 -1.02
N ALA A 214 1.46 -27.01 -1.28
CA ALA A 214 2.85 -27.37 -1.00
C ALA A 214 3.73 -27.13 -2.22
N GLY A 215 4.80 -26.35 -2.05
CA GLY A 215 5.88 -26.16 -3.01
C GLY A 215 7.10 -27.06 -2.74
N ASN A 216 8.18 -26.87 -3.50
CA ASN A 216 9.44 -27.62 -3.26
C ASN A 216 10.16 -27.13 -2.02
N HIS A 217 10.00 -25.85 -1.65
CA HIS A 217 10.61 -25.32 -0.42
C HIS A 217 9.93 -25.84 0.85
N GLU A 218 8.75 -26.48 0.73
CA GLU A 218 8.13 -27.28 1.79
C GLU A 218 8.64 -28.73 1.86
N GLU A 219 9.34 -29.23 0.82
CA GLU A 219 9.94 -30.57 0.81
C GLU A 219 11.34 -30.57 1.44
N GLU A 220 11.36 -30.46 2.77
CA GLU A 220 12.58 -30.26 3.53
C GLU A 220 13.36 -31.57 3.78
N GLN A 221 14.61 -31.43 4.25
CA GLN A 221 15.50 -32.56 4.53
C GLN A 221 15.67 -32.74 6.05
N PRO A 222 14.83 -33.56 6.69
CA PRO A 222 14.98 -33.83 8.12
C PRO A 222 16.22 -34.68 8.41
N CYS A 223 16.83 -34.49 9.59
CA CYS A 223 17.99 -35.27 10.02
C CYS A 223 17.68 -36.73 10.32
N ARG A 224 16.40 -37.06 10.56
CA ARG A 224 15.94 -38.42 10.82
C ARG A 224 15.19 -38.96 9.61
N PRO A 225 15.51 -40.18 9.12
CA PRO A 225 14.93 -40.72 7.89
C PRO A 225 13.45 -41.11 8.01
N ASP A 226 12.93 -41.26 9.23
CA ASP A 226 11.53 -41.57 9.53
C ASP A 226 10.64 -40.32 9.67
N THR A 227 11.22 -39.13 9.66
CA THR A 227 10.47 -37.88 9.68
C THR A 227 10.02 -37.54 8.26
N ASP A 228 8.73 -37.19 8.12
CA ASP A 228 8.15 -36.74 6.85
C ASP A 228 8.88 -35.49 6.33
N ARG A 229 9.19 -35.45 5.03
CA ARG A 229 9.89 -34.31 4.40
C ARG A 229 9.05 -33.03 4.44
N PHE A 230 7.73 -33.15 4.50
CA PHE A 230 6.77 -32.05 4.62
C PHE A 230 6.30 -31.83 6.07
N VAL A 231 7.00 -32.36 7.09
CA VAL A 231 6.53 -32.33 8.49
C VAL A 231 6.15 -30.92 8.96
N ALA A 232 6.90 -29.89 8.57
CA ALA A 232 6.61 -28.51 8.95
C ALA A 232 5.28 -28.02 8.34
N TYR A 233 5.12 -28.21 7.02
CA TYR A 233 3.90 -27.87 6.29
C TYR A 233 2.67 -28.66 6.78
N GLN A 234 2.82 -29.96 6.99
CA GLN A 234 1.75 -30.86 7.45
C GLN A 234 1.30 -30.53 8.89
N SER A 235 2.22 -30.07 9.74
CA SER A 235 1.91 -29.79 11.14
C SER A 235 1.39 -28.36 11.38
N ARG A 236 1.88 -27.38 10.62
CA ARG A 236 1.54 -25.95 10.83
C ARG A 236 0.17 -25.57 10.33
N PHE A 237 -0.30 -26.27 9.30
CA PHE A 237 -1.58 -25.97 8.67
C PHE A 237 -2.60 -27.08 8.91
N ARG A 238 -3.87 -26.71 8.88
CA ARG A 238 -4.97 -27.65 8.86
C ARG A 238 -5.94 -27.27 7.75
N MET A 239 -5.62 -27.76 6.55
CA MET A 239 -6.43 -27.60 5.36
C MET A 239 -7.63 -28.56 5.39
N PRO A 240 -8.67 -28.33 4.56
CA PRO A 240 -9.89 -29.14 4.56
C PRO A 240 -9.70 -30.50 3.87
N PHE A 241 -8.80 -31.32 4.41
CA PHE A 241 -8.64 -32.70 4.02
C PHE A 241 -9.43 -33.64 4.95
N ASP A 242 -9.84 -34.78 4.42
CA ASP A 242 -10.54 -35.81 5.18
C ASP A 242 -9.55 -36.85 5.71
N ASP A 243 -9.31 -36.87 7.03
CA ASP A 243 -8.42 -37.86 7.65
C ASP A 243 -8.95 -39.30 7.52
N SER A 244 -10.23 -39.49 7.21
CA SER A 244 -10.85 -40.81 7.08
C SER A 244 -10.70 -41.40 5.68
N ASP A 245 -10.34 -40.59 4.68
CA ASP A 245 -10.13 -41.03 3.31
C ASP A 245 -8.74 -41.69 3.16
N PRO A 246 -8.65 -43.00 2.83
CA PRO A 246 -7.35 -43.68 2.69
C PRO A 246 -6.52 -43.17 1.49
N LEU A 247 -7.16 -42.48 0.54
CA LEU A 247 -6.51 -41.84 -0.59
C LEU A 247 -6.00 -40.45 -0.23
N GLN A 248 -6.28 -39.89 0.95
CA GLN A 248 -5.80 -38.58 1.38
C GLN A 248 -4.41 -38.64 2.04
N THR A 249 -3.64 -37.56 1.91
CA THR A 249 -2.29 -37.42 2.51
C THR A 249 -2.12 -36.03 3.13
N GLY A 250 -2.95 -35.73 4.13
CA GLY A 250 -2.84 -34.48 4.88
C GLY A 250 -3.15 -33.24 4.03
N ASN A 251 -2.39 -32.17 4.27
CA ASN A 251 -2.50 -30.89 3.59
C ASN A 251 -1.94 -30.90 2.15
N LEU A 252 -1.38 -32.01 1.65
CA LEU A 252 -0.65 -32.03 0.37
C LEU A 252 -1.56 -31.89 -0.86
N TYR A 253 -2.80 -32.37 -0.77
CA TYR A 253 -3.84 -32.16 -1.78
C TYR A 253 -5.20 -32.25 -1.12
N TYR A 254 -6.10 -31.35 -1.48
CA TYR A 254 -7.42 -31.26 -0.89
C TYR A 254 -8.33 -30.42 -1.79
N ALA A 255 -9.62 -30.39 -1.48
CA ALA A 255 -10.57 -29.56 -2.20
C ALA A 255 -11.43 -28.78 -1.21
N PHE A 256 -11.95 -27.64 -1.65
CA PHE A 256 -12.88 -26.84 -0.88
C PHE A 256 -13.74 -25.99 -1.80
N ARG A 257 -14.93 -25.65 -1.32
CA ARG A 257 -15.87 -24.80 -2.04
C ARG A 257 -15.98 -23.45 -1.34
N TYR A 258 -16.06 -22.41 -2.16
CA TYR A 258 -16.25 -21.04 -1.69
C TYR A 258 -17.31 -20.36 -2.57
N GLY A 259 -18.55 -20.28 -2.07
CA GLY A 259 -19.69 -19.80 -2.87
C GLY A 259 -19.89 -20.63 -4.13
N MET A 260 -19.66 -20.01 -5.30
CA MET A 260 -19.82 -20.63 -6.62
C MET A 260 -18.52 -21.22 -7.22
N VAL A 261 -17.43 -21.28 -6.46
CA VAL A 261 -16.13 -21.80 -6.91
C VAL A 261 -15.76 -23.07 -6.18
N HIS A 262 -15.37 -24.11 -6.92
CA HIS A 262 -14.75 -25.33 -6.41
C HIS A 262 -13.25 -25.24 -6.66
N PHE A 263 -12.47 -25.23 -5.59
CA PHE A 263 -11.02 -25.24 -5.65
C PHE A 263 -10.49 -26.65 -5.39
N ILE A 264 -9.51 -27.07 -6.18
CA ILE A 264 -8.76 -28.31 -5.99
C ILE A 264 -7.29 -27.93 -5.88
N VAL A 265 -6.64 -28.34 -4.79
CA VAL A 265 -5.21 -28.13 -4.54
C VAL A 265 -4.48 -29.45 -4.77
N LEU A 266 -3.41 -29.40 -5.55
CA LEU A 266 -2.56 -30.54 -5.90
C LEU A 266 -1.09 -30.17 -5.71
N THR A 267 -0.21 -31.18 -5.64
CA THR A 267 1.23 -30.96 -5.57
C THR A 267 2.00 -31.91 -6.50
N PRO A 268 3.00 -31.41 -7.25
CA PRO A 268 3.83 -32.25 -8.11
C PRO A 268 4.91 -33.03 -7.33
N TYR A 269 5.08 -32.77 -6.02
CA TYR A 269 6.17 -33.30 -5.21
C TYR A 269 5.88 -34.65 -4.54
N ILE A 270 4.80 -35.30 -4.94
CA ILE A 270 4.45 -36.69 -4.59
C ILE A 270 4.04 -37.43 -5.87
N PRO A 271 3.90 -38.77 -5.86
CA PRO A 271 3.53 -39.50 -7.07
C PRO A 271 2.23 -38.98 -7.74
N THR A 272 2.27 -38.77 -9.06
CA THR A 272 1.18 -38.20 -9.88
C THR A 272 0.57 -39.18 -10.87
N ALA A 273 1.24 -40.29 -11.15
CA ALA A 273 0.79 -41.30 -12.12
C ALA A 273 -0.64 -41.79 -11.80
N PRO A 274 -1.39 -42.32 -12.78
CA PRO A 274 -2.76 -42.81 -12.57
C PRO A 274 -2.95 -43.84 -11.44
N SER A 275 -1.90 -44.57 -11.07
CA SER A 275 -1.90 -45.51 -9.95
C SER A 275 -1.65 -44.88 -8.58
N SER A 276 -1.33 -43.58 -8.53
CA SER A 276 -1.05 -42.85 -7.29
C SER A 276 -2.34 -42.55 -6.51
N LYS A 277 -2.19 -42.35 -5.19
CA LYS A 277 -3.30 -41.94 -4.32
C LYS A 277 -3.87 -40.57 -4.75
N GLN A 278 -2.99 -39.61 -5.04
CA GLN A 278 -3.38 -38.25 -5.45
C GLN A 278 -4.22 -38.28 -6.73
N TYR A 279 -3.81 -39.03 -7.76
CA TYR A 279 -4.57 -39.13 -9.00
C TYR A 279 -5.95 -39.77 -8.79
N GLN A 280 -6.01 -40.88 -8.06
CA GLN A 280 -7.27 -41.58 -7.78
C GLN A 280 -8.22 -40.70 -6.96
N TRP A 281 -7.70 -39.96 -5.99
CA TRP A 281 -8.46 -38.98 -5.22
C TRP A 281 -8.96 -37.84 -6.12
N LEU A 282 -8.10 -37.27 -6.97
CA LEU A 282 -8.47 -36.21 -7.92
C LEU A 282 -9.59 -36.67 -8.86
N GLU A 283 -9.49 -37.87 -9.42
CA GLU A 283 -10.53 -38.42 -10.29
C GLU A 283 -11.86 -38.55 -9.53
N ALA A 284 -11.83 -39.03 -8.29
CA ALA A 284 -13.02 -39.13 -7.44
C ALA A 284 -13.62 -37.75 -7.12
N GLU A 285 -12.77 -36.75 -6.85
CA GLU A 285 -13.20 -35.39 -6.53
C GLU A 285 -13.79 -34.67 -7.74
N LEU A 286 -13.16 -34.77 -8.91
CA LEU A 286 -13.68 -34.21 -10.17
C LEU A 286 -15.06 -34.78 -10.53
N LYS A 287 -15.30 -36.07 -10.27
CA LYS A 287 -16.62 -36.71 -10.43
C LYS A 287 -17.69 -36.14 -9.48
N ARG A 288 -17.29 -35.57 -8.34
CA ARG A 288 -18.20 -34.99 -7.34
C ARG A 288 -18.55 -33.53 -7.59
N VAL A 289 -17.82 -32.84 -8.46
CA VAL A 289 -18.07 -31.43 -8.77
C VAL A 289 -19.45 -31.28 -9.39
N ASP A 290 -20.35 -30.60 -8.69
CA ASP A 290 -21.66 -30.20 -9.23
C ASP A 290 -21.58 -28.77 -9.79
N ARG A 291 -21.42 -28.68 -11.12
CA ARG A 291 -21.32 -27.39 -11.83
C ARG A 291 -22.58 -26.54 -11.76
N LYS A 292 -23.70 -27.03 -11.21
CA LYS A 292 -24.87 -26.19 -10.89
C LYS A 292 -24.69 -25.40 -9.60
N LEU A 293 -23.94 -25.94 -8.64
CA LEU A 293 -23.65 -25.28 -7.37
C LEU A 293 -22.34 -24.50 -7.44
N THR A 294 -21.32 -25.08 -8.07
CA THR A 294 -20.00 -24.49 -8.24
C THR A 294 -19.64 -24.48 -9.73
N PRO A 295 -20.19 -23.55 -10.52
CA PRO A 295 -19.92 -23.45 -11.95
C PRO A 295 -18.44 -23.23 -12.28
N TRP A 296 -17.70 -22.59 -11.39
CA TRP A 296 -16.26 -22.38 -11.53
C TRP A 296 -15.47 -23.52 -10.90
N LEU A 297 -14.55 -24.09 -11.66
CA LEU A 297 -13.59 -25.10 -11.20
C LEU A 297 -12.17 -24.57 -11.39
N ALA A 298 -11.48 -24.33 -10.28
CA ALA A 298 -10.11 -23.81 -10.25
C ALA A 298 -9.16 -24.85 -9.63
N VAL A 299 -8.01 -25.06 -10.27
CA VAL A 299 -6.96 -25.94 -9.76
C VAL A 299 -5.76 -25.12 -9.34
N ILE A 300 -5.22 -25.41 -8.16
CA ILE A 300 -4.03 -24.77 -7.60
C ILE A 300 -2.95 -25.84 -7.49
N MET A 301 -1.77 -25.53 -7.99
CA MET A 301 -0.57 -26.33 -7.80
C MET A 301 0.64 -25.39 -7.67
N HIS A 302 1.81 -25.94 -7.41
CA HIS A 302 3.01 -25.12 -7.30
C HIS A 302 3.77 -25.02 -8.64
N GLY A 303 4.23 -26.14 -9.21
CA GLY A 303 4.98 -26.11 -10.47
C GLY A 303 4.09 -25.89 -11.72
N PRO A 304 4.40 -24.91 -12.59
CA PRO A 304 3.57 -24.56 -13.76
C PRO A 304 3.76 -25.51 -14.96
N TRP A 305 2.66 -25.93 -15.59
CA TRP A 305 2.71 -26.78 -16.80
C TRP A 305 3.00 -26.03 -18.11
N TYR A 306 2.71 -24.73 -18.12
CA TYR A 306 2.90 -23.83 -19.24
C TYR A 306 3.69 -22.63 -18.76
N ASN A 307 4.98 -22.63 -19.09
CA ASN A 307 5.95 -21.64 -18.65
C ASN A 307 6.91 -21.33 -19.79
N SER A 308 7.04 -20.05 -20.14
CA SER A 308 7.95 -19.59 -21.18
C SER A 308 9.15 -18.82 -20.62
N ASN A 309 9.32 -18.76 -19.30
CA ASN A 309 10.55 -18.35 -18.66
C ASN A 309 11.65 -19.38 -18.92
N THR A 310 12.92 -18.97 -18.98
CA THR A 310 14.04 -19.91 -19.13
C THR A 310 14.35 -20.66 -17.84
N ALA A 311 13.95 -20.12 -16.68
CA ALA A 311 14.00 -20.82 -15.41
C ALA A 311 12.98 -21.96 -15.36
N HIS A 312 13.34 -23.03 -14.65
CA HIS A 312 12.50 -24.22 -14.44
C HIS A 312 12.03 -24.89 -15.74
N GLN A 313 12.85 -24.77 -16.80
CA GLN A 313 12.69 -25.55 -18.02
C GLN A 313 13.33 -26.93 -17.84
N GLY A 314 12.74 -27.96 -18.45
CA GLY A 314 13.27 -29.32 -18.44
C GLY A 314 12.45 -30.31 -17.63
N ALA A 315 13.10 -31.38 -17.15
CA ALA A 315 12.45 -32.52 -16.50
C ALA A 315 12.30 -32.33 -14.98
N GLU A 316 11.46 -31.38 -14.59
CA GLU A 316 11.06 -31.19 -13.18
C GLU A 316 9.77 -31.96 -12.84
N PRO A 317 9.44 -32.18 -11.54
CA PRO A 317 8.28 -32.99 -11.14
C PRO A 317 6.95 -32.56 -11.78
N HIS A 318 6.75 -31.25 -11.97
CA HIS A 318 5.53 -30.72 -12.58
C HIS A 318 5.39 -31.07 -14.08
N HIS A 319 6.49 -31.37 -14.78
CA HIS A 319 6.45 -31.86 -16.16
C HIS A 319 5.80 -33.26 -16.25
N PHE A 320 6.13 -34.15 -15.32
CA PHE A 320 5.51 -35.48 -15.24
C PHE A 320 4.04 -35.37 -14.81
N MET A 321 3.73 -34.47 -13.88
CA MET A 321 2.36 -34.19 -13.48
C MET A 321 1.50 -33.70 -14.66
N LYS A 322 2.04 -32.86 -15.55
CA LYS A 322 1.36 -32.44 -16.78
C LYS A 322 1.01 -33.65 -17.66
N ILE A 323 1.98 -34.53 -17.91
CA ILE A 323 1.78 -35.76 -18.70
C ILE A 323 0.68 -36.63 -18.09
N ASP A 324 0.69 -36.77 -16.76
CA ASP A 324 -0.26 -37.64 -16.07
C ASP A 324 -1.67 -37.04 -15.99
N MET A 325 -1.81 -35.72 -15.76
CA MET A 325 -3.05 -35.10 -15.32
C MET A 325 -3.66 -34.06 -16.28
N GLU A 326 -2.98 -33.61 -17.34
CA GLU A 326 -3.55 -32.59 -18.24
C GLU A 326 -4.85 -33.04 -18.89
N ASP A 327 -4.90 -34.29 -19.36
CA ASP A 327 -6.07 -34.85 -20.03
C ASP A 327 -7.29 -34.93 -19.11
N ILE A 328 -7.12 -35.34 -17.84
CA ILE A 328 -8.24 -35.44 -16.91
C ILE A 328 -8.76 -34.04 -16.50
N LEU A 329 -7.88 -33.05 -16.29
CA LEU A 329 -8.32 -31.68 -16.00
C LEU A 329 -9.07 -31.08 -17.19
N PHE A 330 -8.59 -31.31 -18.41
CA PHE A 330 -9.25 -30.87 -19.63
C PHE A 330 -10.62 -31.55 -19.80
N GLN A 331 -10.69 -32.88 -19.62
CA GLN A 331 -11.94 -33.65 -19.72
C GLN A 331 -13.04 -33.13 -18.79
N TYR A 332 -12.67 -32.69 -17.58
CA TYR A 332 -13.60 -32.16 -16.59
C TYR A 332 -13.86 -30.65 -16.72
N ASN A 333 -13.34 -30.01 -17.78
CA ASN A 333 -13.53 -28.59 -18.08
C ASN A 333 -13.10 -27.72 -16.88
N VAL A 334 -11.87 -27.89 -16.42
CA VAL A 334 -11.26 -26.95 -15.46
C VAL A 334 -11.17 -25.58 -16.12
N ASP A 335 -11.51 -24.53 -15.37
CA ASP A 335 -11.59 -23.17 -15.93
C ASP A 335 -10.25 -22.46 -15.89
N VAL A 336 -9.57 -22.55 -14.74
CA VAL A 336 -8.32 -21.86 -14.46
C VAL A 336 -7.39 -22.74 -13.63
N VAL A 337 -6.11 -22.67 -13.94
CA VAL A 337 -5.04 -23.27 -13.17
C VAL A 337 -4.12 -22.17 -12.66
N LEU A 338 -3.84 -22.18 -11.36
CA LEU A 338 -2.85 -21.32 -10.73
C LEU A 338 -1.61 -22.13 -10.35
N ALA A 339 -0.44 -21.59 -10.66
CA ALA A 339 0.87 -22.11 -10.31
C ALA A 339 1.78 -21.02 -9.77
N GLY A 340 2.73 -21.37 -8.91
CA GLY A 340 3.82 -20.53 -8.42
C GLY A 340 5.14 -20.90 -9.10
N HIS A 341 6.17 -21.17 -8.28
CA HIS A 341 7.49 -21.74 -8.57
C HIS A 341 8.44 -20.84 -9.36
N VAL A 342 7.93 -20.25 -10.43
CA VAL A 342 8.73 -19.41 -11.31
C VAL A 342 8.54 -17.97 -10.91
N HIS A 343 9.65 -17.32 -10.57
CA HIS A 343 9.69 -15.97 -10.00
C HIS A 343 9.42 -14.86 -11.04
N ALA A 344 8.28 -14.96 -11.70
CA ALA A 344 7.72 -14.03 -12.66
C ALA A 344 6.22 -14.30 -12.83
N TYR A 345 5.52 -13.32 -13.39
CA TYR A 345 4.13 -13.47 -13.80
C TYR A 345 4.03 -13.96 -15.25
N GLU A 346 3.16 -14.93 -15.51
CA GLU A 346 2.78 -15.35 -16.85
C GLU A 346 1.33 -15.85 -16.91
N ARG A 347 0.60 -15.46 -17.96
CA ARG A 347 -0.76 -15.96 -18.23
C ARG A 347 -0.86 -16.47 -19.65
N THR A 348 -1.49 -17.62 -19.81
CA THR A 348 -1.71 -18.22 -21.13
C THR A 348 -3.00 -17.73 -21.78
N HIS A 349 -3.10 -17.90 -23.09
CA HIS A 349 -4.40 -18.10 -23.74
C HIS A 349 -4.98 -19.45 -23.28
N PRO A 350 -6.30 -19.68 -23.44
CA PRO A 350 -6.87 -21.02 -23.32
C PRO A 350 -6.05 -22.04 -24.12
N VAL A 351 -5.49 -23.05 -23.46
CA VAL A 351 -4.49 -23.96 -24.04
C VAL A 351 -4.76 -25.41 -23.63
N TYR A 352 -4.41 -26.33 -24.52
CA TYR A 352 -4.39 -27.78 -24.27
C TYR A 352 -3.42 -28.44 -25.26
N HIS A 353 -2.52 -29.30 -24.77
CA HIS A 353 -1.38 -29.85 -25.54
C HIS A 353 -0.63 -28.79 -26.35
N GLU A 354 -0.28 -27.67 -25.71
CA GLU A 354 0.45 -26.54 -26.30
C GLU A 354 -0.25 -25.83 -27.48
N GLN A 355 -1.50 -26.22 -27.77
CA GLN A 355 -2.32 -25.58 -28.79
C GLN A 355 -3.30 -24.62 -28.14
N VAL A 356 -3.34 -23.39 -28.67
CA VAL A 356 -4.35 -22.40 -28.28
C VAL A 356 -5.72 -22.87 -28.75
N ARG A 357 -6.63 -23.09 -27.82
CA ARG A 357 -7.97 -23.61 -28.08
C ARG A 357 -9.00 -22.96 -27.16
N ASN A 358 -10.13 -22.53 -27.71
CA ASN A 358 -11.17 -21.82 -26.94
C ASN A 358 -11.77 -22.64 -25.79
N ASP A 359 -11.75 -23.98 -25.91
CA ASP A 359 -12.18 -24.95 -24.89
C ASP A 359 -11.06 -25.34 -23.91
N GLY A 360 -9.84 -24.82 -24.09
CA GLY A 360 -8.69 -25.07 -23.23
C GLY A 360 -8.76 -24.33 -21.88
N ILE A 361 -7.87 -24.74 -20.99
CA ILE A 361 -7.73 -24.19 -19.63
C ILE A 361 -6.86 -22.94 -19.71
N VAL A 362 -7.14 -21.94 -18.87
CA VAL A 362 -6.25 -20.78 -18.70
C VAL A 362 -5.28 -21.07 -17.56
N TYR A 363 -3.98 -21.01 -17.84
CA TYR A 363 -2.93 -21.19 -16.84
C TYR A 363 -2.35 -19.84 -16.44
N VAL A 364 -2.11 -19.66 -15.14
CA VAL A 364 -1.52 -18.47 -14.55
C VAL A 364 -0.35 -18.91 -13.66
N VAL A 365 0.83 -18.35 -13.94
CA VAL A 365 2.04 -18.43 -13.12
C VAL A 365 2.12 -17.15 -12.30
N ILE A 366 2.19 -17.29 -10.98
CA ILE A 366 2.18 -16.21 -9.97
C ILE A 366 3.25 -16.42 -8.90
N GLY A 367 4.43 -16.94 -9.28
CA GLY A 367 5.54 -17.19 -8.36
C GLY A 367 6.33 -15.93 -8.00
N ASP A 368 5.76 -14.75 -8.21
CA ASP A 368 6.38 -13.44 -8.05
C ASP A 368 6.06 -12.77 -6.71
N GLY A 369 5.83 -13.55 -5.66
CA GLY A 369 5.41 -13.04 -4.34
C GLY A 369 6.47 -12.23 -3.58
N GLY A 370 7.76 -12.36 -3.95
CA GLY A 370 8.83 -11.53 -3.39
C GLY A 370 9.82 -12.26 -2.50
N ASN A 371 10.03 -13.56 -2.69
CA ASN A 371 11.01 -14.32 -1.92
C ASN A 371 12.47 -13.85 -2.13
N ARG A 372 13.39 -14.50 -1.42
CA ARG A 372 14.80 -14.12 -1.33
C ARG A 372 15.66 -14.54 -2.52
N GLU A 373 15.17 -15.42 -3.39
CA GLU A 373 15.94 -15.98 -4.51
C GLU A 373 15.99 -15.04 -5.73
N GLY A 374 15.06 -14.08 -5.80
CA GLY A 374 15.05 -13.08 -6.85
C GLY A 374 14.17 -13.44 -8.05
N LEU A 375 13.96 -12.47 -8.94
CA LEU A 375 13.14 -12.64 -10.15
C LEU A 375 13.84 -13.47 -11.23
N ALA A 376 13.06 -14.32 -11.90
CA ALA A 376 13.44 -15.02 -13.12
C ALA A 376 13.18 -14.10 -14.33
N LYS A 377 14.21 -13.45 -14.87
CA LYS A 377 14.06 -12.31 -15.81
C LYS A 377 13.91 -12.71 -17.28
N ASP A 378 14.43 -13.87 -17.64
CA ASP A 378 14.65 -14.24 -19.04
C ASP A 378 13.55 -15.18 -19.54
N PHE A 379 12.99 -14.87 -20.70
CA PHE A 379 11.94 -15.66 -21.34
C PHE A 379 12.39 -16.21 -22.70
N LEU A 380 11.78 -17.30 -23.13
CA LEU A 380 11.97 -17.89 -24.45
C LEU A 380 11.58 -16.89 -25.54
N HIS A 381 12.43 -16.81 -26.57
CA HIS A 381 12.23 -15.99 -27.75
C HIS A 381 12.34 -16.85 -29.03
N PRO A 382 11.36 -16.79 -29.95
CA PRO A 382 10.14 -15.97 -29.89
C PRO A 382 9.16 -16.43 -28.80
N GLN A 383 8.24 -15.54 -28.38
CA GLN A 383 7.19 -15.87 -27.42
C GLN A 383 6.33 -17.03 -27.95
N PRO A 384 6.16 -18.12 -27.17
CA PRO A 384 5.26 -19.20 -27.57
C PRO A 384 3.83 -18.68 -27.77
N GLN A 385 3.12 -19.20 -28.77
CA GLN A 385 1.79 -18.71 -29.14
C GLN A 385 0.76 -18.81 -28.00
N TRP A 386 0.91 -19.80 -27.11
CA TRP A 386 0.03 -19.98 -25.97
C TRP A 386 0.29 -18.98 -24.83
N SER A 387 1.44 -18.33 -24.79
CA SER A 387 1.76 -17.31 -23.78
C SER A 387 1.09 -15.99 -24.17
N ALA A 388 0.13 -15.51 -23.39
CA ALA A 388 -0.63 -14.29 -23.70
C ALA A 388 0.02 -13.04 -23.11
N PHE A 389 0.45 -13.12 -21.86
CA PHE A 389 1.14 -12.04 -21.15
C PHE A 389 2.20 -12.63 -20.23
N ARG A 390 3.36 -12.00 -20.15
CA ARG A 390 4.47 -12.43 -19.28
C ARG A 390 5.31 -11.23 -18.83
N ARG A 391 5.71 -11.22 -17.57
CA ARG A 391 6.51 -10.13 -16.98
C ARG A 391 7.26 -10.59 -15.74
N ALA A 392 8.55 -10.30 -15.69
CA ALA A 392 9.38 -10.53 -14.51
C ALA A 392 9.38 -9.29 -13.61
N ASN A 393 8.39 -9.19 -12.73
CA ASN A 393 8.41 -8.28 -11.58
C ASN A 393 7.58 -8.88 -10.44
N TYR A 394 7.79 -8.41 -9.21
CA TYR A 394 7.01 -8.85 -8.06
C TYR A 394 5.59 -8.28 -8.09
N GLY A 395 4.63 -9.05 -7.60
CA GLY A 395 3.24 -8.70 -7.68
C GLY A 395 2.31 -9.71 -7.03
N PHE A 396 1.02 -9.56 -7.34
CA PHE A 396 -0.03 -10.49 -6.92
C PHE A 396 -1.14 -10.52 -7.98
N GLY A 397 -1.85 -11.64 -8.04
CA GLY A 397 -3.02 -11.80 -8.89
C GLY A 397 -4.32 -11.55 -8.12
N LEU A 398 -5.35 -11.07 -8.80
CA LEU A 398 -6.73 -11.12 -8.32
C LEU A 398 -7.57 -11.97 -9.28
N PHE A 399 -8.40 -12.84 -8.71
CA PHE A 399 -9.42 -13.59 -9.42
C PHE A 399 -10.79 -13.11 -8.99
N ARG A 400 -11.42 -12.32 -9.88
CA ARG A 400 -12.72 -11.68 -9.66
C ARG A 400 -13.81 -12.49 -10.34
N VAL A 401 -14.52 -13.30 -9.58
CA VAL A 401 -15.68 -14.04 -10.09
C VAL A 401 -16.90 -13.15 -10.02
N ALA A 402 -17.39 -12.72 -11.19
CA ALA A 402 -18.51 -11.79 -11.27
C ALA A 402 -19.86 -12.51 -11.16
N ASN A 403 -19.98 -13.70 -11.77
CA ASN A 403 -21.18 -14.54 -11.74
C ASN A 403 -20.81 -15.96 -12.21
N THR A 404 -21.83 -16.81 -12.45
CA THR A 404 -21.69 -18.21 -12.87
C THR A 404 -20.97 -18.43 -14.20
N THR A 405 -20.80 -17.38 -15.02
CA THR A 405 -20.27 -17.49 -16.39
C THR A 405 -19.02 -16.65 -16.64
N HIS A 406 -18.87 -15.48 -15.98
CA HIS A 406 -17.75 -14.55 -16.22
C HIS A 406 -16.90 -14.30 -14.97
N ALA A 407 -15.58 -14.35 -15.16
CA ALA A 407 -14.58 -13.96 -14.17
C ALA A 407 -13.46 -13.16 -14.84
N ALA A 408 -12.73 -12.36 -14.07
CA ALA A 408 -11.54 -11.66 -14.52
C ALA A 408 -10.32 -12.14 -13.75
N ILE A 409 -9.21 -12.34 -14.47
CA ILE A 409 -7.87 -12.50 -13.91
C ILE A 409 -7.17 -11.15 -14.07
N GLU A 410 -6.75 -10.57 -12.98
CA GLU A 410 -6.03 -9.30 -12.91
C GLU A 410 -4.65 -9.57 -12.29
N TRP A 411 -3.60 -8.89 -12.74
CA TRP A 411 -2.29 -8.93 -12.09
C TRP A 411 -1.75 -7.53 -11.85
N TYR A 412 -1.32 -7.33 -10.61
CA TYR A 412 -0.84 -6.07 -10.07
C TYR A 412 0.65 -6.18 -9.77
N GLU A 413 1.42 -5.30 -10.39
CA GLU A 413 2.84 -5.12 -10.11
C GLU A 413 3.00 -4.30 -8.83
N ASN A 414 3.81 -4.80 -7.90
CA ASN A 414 4.10 -4.11 -6.65
C ASN A 414 4.77 -2.74 -6.90
N ALA A 415 4.35 -1.75 -6.12
CA ALA A 415 5.04 -0.46 -6.03
C ALA A 415 5.78 -0.36 -4.69
N VAL A 416 7.01 0.18 -4.71
CA VAL A 416 7.76 0.44 -3.47
C VAL A 416 7.05 1.50 -2.62
N ASP A 417 6.49 2.51 -3.28
CA ASP A 417 5.70 3.58 -2.71
C ASP A 417 4.42 3.79 -3.56
N GLY A 418 3.26 3.86 -2.92
CA GLY A 418 1.97 4.09 -3.59
C GLY A 418 1.17 2.81 -3.84
N GLU A 419 0.15 2.91 -4.69
CA GLU A 419 -0.76 1.79 -5.01
C GLU A 419 -0.10 0.84 -6.03
N ALA A 420 -0.39 -0.46 -5.92
CA ALA A 420 0.04 -1.45 -6.91
C ALA A 420 -0.54 -1.12 -8.29
N THR A 421 0.25 -1.35 -9.35
CA THR A 421 -0.15 -1.00 -10.72
C THR A 421 -0.77 -2.20 -11.42
N LEU A 422 -2.04 -2.10 -11.84
CA LEU A 422 -2.66 -3.09 -12.73
C LEU A 422 -1.90 -3.12 -14.06
N ARG A 423 -1.34 -4.28 -14.42
CA ARG A 423 -0.56 -4.45 -15.64
C ARG A 423 -1.17 -5.44 -16.62
N ASP A 424 -1.92 -6.40 -16.11
CA ASP A 424 -2.62 -7.37 -16.93
C ASP A 424 -4.04 -7.58 -16.43
N THR A 425 -4.97 -7.72 -17.38
CA THR A 425 -6.36 -8.05 -17.10
C THR A 425 -6.94 -8.88 -18.25
N ALA A 426 -7.61 -9.97 -17.91
CA ALA A 426 -8.28 -10.83 -18.87
C ALA A 426 -9.61 -11.33 -18.32
N TRP A 427 -10.68 -11.05 -19.05
CA TRP A 427 -11.99 -11.66 -18.81
C TRP A 427 -12.02 -13.06 -19.41
N ILE A 428 -12.44 -14.02 -18.59
CA ILE A 428 -12.62 -15.41 -18.99
C ILE A 428 -14.08 -15.80 -18.77
N CYS A 429 -14.63 -16.55 -19.73
CA CYS A 429 -15.89 -17.26 -19.54
C CYS A 429 -15.61 -18.66 -19.01
N SER A 430 -16.46 -19.21 -18.13
CA SER A 430 -16.32 -20.60 -17.68
C SER A 430 -16.44 -21.57 -18.86
N THR A 431 -15.48 -22.50 -18.93
CA THR A 431 -15.38 -23.58 -19.92
C THR A 431 -16.64 -24.44 -19.98
N HIS A 432 -17.35 -24.63 -18.86
CA HIS A 432 -18.64 -25.32 -18.83
C HIS A 432 -19.69 -24.69 -19.78
N PHE A 433 -19.66 -23.36 -19.90
CA PHE A 433 -20.57 -22.60 -20.76
C PHE A 433 -19.97 -22.33 -22.14
N ARG A 434 -18.63 -22.30 -22.27
CA ARG A 434 -17.96 -22.21 -23.59
C ARG A 434 -18.28 -23.38 -24.51
N VAL A 435 -18.42 -24.60 -23.97
CA VAL A 435 -18.64 -25.82 -24.77
C VAL A 435 -20.10 -25.99 -25.22
N LYS A 436 -21.08 -25.44 -24.48
CA LYS A 436 -22.52 -25.56 -24.83
C LYS A 436 -22.99 -24.54 -25.86
N HIS A 437 -22.24 -23.46 -26.06
CA HIS A 437 -22.52 -22.45 -27.07
C HIS A 437 -21.51 -22.52 -28.22
N THR A 438 -21.59 -23.56 -29.06
CA THR A 438 -21.37 -23.37 -30.51
C THR A 438 -22.52 -22.54 -31.07
N VAL A 439 -22.68 -21.33 -30.57
CA VAL A 439 -23.31 -20.24 -31.30
C VAL A 439 -22.12 -19.56 -31.95
N THR A 440 -22.12 -19.49 -33.28
CA THR A 440 -21.20 -18.61 -34.02
C THR A 440 -21.11 -17.27 -33.29
N MET A 441 -19.97 -16.99 -32.65
CA MET A 441 -19.77 -15.75 -31.90
C MET A 441 -19.99 -14.58 -32.85
N SER A 442 -21.13 -13.92 -32.68
CA SER A 442 -21.47 -12.66 -33.33
C SER A 442 -21.02 -11.53 -32.39
N ALA A 443 -19.75 -11.56 -31.99
CA ALA A 443 -19.15 -10.53 -31.15
C ALA A 443 -18.80 -9.32 -32.01
N VAL A 444 -19.06 -8.12 -31.49
CA VAL A 444 -18.71 -6.85 -32.15
C VAL A 444 -17.90 -5.95 -31.22
N LYS A 445 -16.93 -5.23 -31.77
CA LYS A 445 -16.15 -4.24 -31.02
C LYS A 445 -16.85 -2.89 -31.03
N VAL A 446 -17.08 -2.31 -29.85
CA VAL A 446 -17.81 -1.05 -29.69
C VAL A 446 -17.01 -0.06 -28.83
N SER A 447 -17.36 1.22 -28.92
CA SER A 447 -16.83 2.25 -28.03
C SER A 447 -17.93 2.84 -27.14
N ILE A 448 -17.63 3.03 -25.86
CA ILE A 448 -18.58 3.54 -24.86
C ILE A 448 -18.09 4.88 -24.35
N LYS A 449 -18.94 5.89 -24.48
CA LYS A 449 -18.67 7.24 -23.98
C LYS A 449 -19.43 7.50 -22.69
N TRP A 450 -18.72 7.80 -21.62
CA TRP A 450 -19.29 8.16 -20.33
C TRP A 450 -18.64 9.45 -19.80
N GLY A 451 -19.42 10.52 -19.69
CA GLY A 451 -18.88 11.85 -19.33
C GLY A 451 -17.80 12.32 -20.31
N LYS A 452 -16.57 12.49 -19.81
CA LYS A 452 -15.38 12.84 -20.62
C LYS A 452 -14.55 11.62 -21.04
N GLN A 453 -14.83 10.43 -20.51
CA GLN A 453 -14.10 9.20 -20.77
C GLN A 453 -14.69 8.47 -21.98
N VAL A 454 -13.81 7.84 -22.76
CA VAL A 454 -14.16 6.97 -23.88
C VAL A 454 -13.43 5.65 -23.67
N PHE A 455 -14.20 4.56 -23.63
CA PHE A 455 -13.68 3.20 -23.54
C PHE A 455 -13.79 2.58 -24.94
N GLU A 456 -12.65 2.24 -25.53
CA GLU A 456 -12.56 1.72 -26.91
C GLU A 456 -12.41 0.20 -26.92
N ASP A 457 -12.70 -0.41 -28.08
CA ASP A 457 -12.54 -1.85 -28.34
C ASP A 457 -13.24 -2.81 -27.36
N ILE A 458 -14.37 -2.40 -26.80
CA ILE A 458 -15.18 -3.26 -25.92
C ILE A 458 -15.85 -4.33 -26.77
N VAL A 459 -15.55 -5.60 -26.47
CA VAL A 459 -16.17 -6.73 -27.15
C VAL A 459 -17.57 -6.96 -26.56
N VAL A 460 -18.61 -6.76 -27.39
CA VAL A 460 -20.01 -7.00 -27.04
C VAL A 460 -20.50 -8.23 -27.78
N ASP A 461 -20.94 -9.22 -27.02
CA ASP A 461 -21.61 -10.40 -27.57
C ASP A 461 -23.08 -10.09 -27.89
N LYS A 462 -23.44 -10.15 -29.17
CA LYS A 462 -24.83 -9.94 -29.61
C LYS A 462 -25.79 -11.06 -29.21
N SER A 463 -25.27 -12.23 -28.83
CA SER A 463 -26.10 -13.33 -28.35
C SER A 463 -26.43 -13.22 -26.85
N ALA A 464 -25.76 -12.32 -26.12
CA ALA A 464 -26.00 -12.06 -24.71
C ALA A 464 -27.20 -11.12 -24.46
N SER A 465 -27.74 -11.16 -23.24
CA SER A 465 -28.82 -10.24 -22.82
C SER A 465 -28.28 -8.83 -22.55
N VAL A 466 -29.18 -7.84 -22.52
CA VAL A 466 -28.81 -6.44 -22.23
C VAL A 466 -28.25 -6.28 -20.82
N ASP A 467 -28.66 -7.12 -19.87
CA ASP A 467 -28.12 -7.12 -18.50
C ASP A 467 -26.62 -7.48 -18.46
N VAL A 468 -26.17 -8.38 -19.33
CA VAL A 468 -24.75 -8.74 -19.47
C VAL A 468 -23.95 -7.55 -19.99
N LEU A 469 -24.47 -6.86 -21.01
CA LEU A 469 -23.87 -5.63 -21.52
C LEU A 469 -23.80 -4.55 -20.42
N LYS A 470 -24.86 -4.38 -19.63
CA LYS A 470 -24.87 -3.42 -18.51
C LYS A 470 -23.91 -3.81 -17.39
N ALA A 471 -23.78 -5.09 -17.07
CA ALA A 471 -22.82 -5.57 -16.07
C ALA A 471 -21.36 -5.32 -16.53
N GLN A 472 -21.06 -5.56 -17.80
CA GLN A 472 -19.77 -5.23 -18.42
C GLN A 472 -19.49 -3.72 -18.33
N ILE A 473 -20.50 -2.88 -18.54
CA ILE A 473 -20.39 -1.43 -18.42
C ILE A 473 -20.24 -0.97 -16.96
N TYR A 474 -20.89 -1.64 -16.02
CA TYR A 474 -20.72 -1.37 -14.59
C TYR A 474 -19.27 -1.61 -14.18
N ALA A 475 -18.65 -2.71 -14.63
CA ALA A 475 -17.26 -3.00 -14.33
C ALA A 475 -16.29 -1.93 -14.87
N LEU A 476 -16.62 -1.28 -15.98
CA LEU A 476 -15.79 -0.24 -16.59
C LEU A 476 -16.03 1.16 -16.00
N THR A 477 -17.26 1.44 -15.55
CA THR A 477 -17.69 2.82 -15.21
C THR A 477 -18.13 2.99 -13.77
N MET A 478 -18.31 1.91 -13.01
CA MET A 478 -18.86 1.87 -11.65
C MET A 478 -20.28 2.49 -11.54
N VAL A 479 -21.00 2.61 -12.66
CA VAL A 479 -22.40 3.07 -12.71
C VAL A 479 -23.33 1.89 -12.46
N PRO A 480 -24.05 1.81 -11.33
CA PRO A 480 -24.93 0.68 -11.01
C PRO A 480 -25.90 0.35 -12.14
N VAL A 481 -26.16 -0.94 -12.39
CA VAL A 481 -26.94 -1.45 -13.54
C VAL A 481 -28.33 -0.79 -13.66
N ASP A 482 -28.98 -0.51 -12.53
CA ASP A 482 -30.27 0.19 -12.43
C ASP A 482 -30.21 1.68 -12.84
N ARG A 483 -29.03 2.29 -12.76
CA ARG A 483 -28.76 3.69 -13.12
C ARG A 483 -28.18 3.87 -14.51
N GLN A 484 -27.94 2.78 -15.25
CA GLN A 484 -27.38 2.84 -16.60
C GLN A 484 -28.46 3.10 -17.65
N LYS A 485 -28.31 4.19 -18.40
CA LYS A 485 -29.11 4.49 -19.59
C LYS A 485 -28.20 4.49 -20.82
N LEU A 486 -28.39 3.49 -21.70
CA LEU A 486 -27.59 3.30 -22.91
C LEU A 486 -28.28 3.89 -24.14
N MET A 487 -27.61 4.85 -24.77
CA MET A 487 -28.14 5.60 -25.93
C MET A 487 -27.20 5.45 -27.12
N SER A 488 -27.72 5.01 -28.26
CA SER A 488 -26.95 4.88 -29.51
C SER A 488 -27.74 5.37 -30.72
N LYS A 489 -27.04 5.57 -31.85
CA LYS A 489 -27.68 5.63 -33.17
C LYS A 489 -28.04 4.25 -33.72
N ALA A 490 -27.51 3.18 -33.13
CA ALA A 490 -27.77 1.80 -33.54
C ALA A 490 -29.16 1.30 -33.14
N TRP A 491 -29.79 1.87 -32.11
CA TRP A 491 -31.16 1.57 -31.66
C TRP A 491 -31.94 2.85 -31.38
N LYS A 492 -33.29 2.80 -31.39
CA LYS A 492 -34.13 3.98 -31.13
C LYS A 492 -34.37 4.17 -29.64
N GLY A 493 -33.87 5.27 -29.09
CA GLY A 493 -34.12 5.67 -27.69
C GLY A 493 -33.22 4.95 -26.70
N MET A 494 -33.72 4.77 -25.48
CA MET A 494 -33.03 4.02 -24.43
C MET A 494 -33.11 2.52 -24.72
N LEU A 495 -31.97 1.82 -24.63
CA LEU A 495 -31.96 0.36 -24.75
C LEU A 495 -32.77 -0.23 -23.58
N LYS A 496 -33.80 -1.02 -23.90
CA LYS A 496 -34.61 -1.69 -22.89
C LYS A 496 -33.98 -3.03 -22.51
N ASP A 497 -34.17 -3.45 -21.27
CA ASP A 497 -33.52 -4.63 -20.68
C ASP A 497 -33.98 -5.94 -21.35
N ASP A 498 -35.19 -5.95 -21.90
CA ASP A 498 -35.77 -7.06 -22.65
C ASP A 498 -35.37 -7.10 -24.14
N THR A 499 -34.52 -6.17 -24.61
CA THR A 499 -34.15 -6.08 -26.03
C THR A 499 -33.18 -7.20 -26.39
N ASN A 500 -33.46 -7.94 -27.47
CA ASN A 500 -32.51 -8.92 -28.00
C ASN A 500 -31.43 -8.22 -28.85
N LEU A 501 -30.18 -8.21 -28.38
CA LEU A 501 -29.05 -7.57 -29.07
C LEU A 501 -28.77 -8.13 -30.48
N ALA A 502 -29.12 -9.39 -30.74
CA ALA A 502 -28.96 -10.01 -32.06
C ALA A 502 -29.88 -9.41 -33.13
N THR A 503 -30.98 -8.75 -32.71
CA THR A 503 -31.93 -8.09 -33.63
C THR A 503 -31.52 -6.66 -34.01
N LEU A 504 -30.40 -6.17 -33.47
CA LEU A 504 -29.89 -4.82 -33.74
C LEU A 504 -28.93 -4.84 -34.93
N ASP A 505 -29.48 -4.78 -36.15
CA ASP A 505 -28.71 -4.82 -37.41
C ASP A 505 -27.61 -3.76 -37.52
N LYS A 506 -27.77 -2.63 -36.80
CA LYS A 506 -26.85 -1.48 -36.81
C LYS A 506 -25.80 -1.52 -35.71
N LEU A 507 -25.85 -2.50 -34.82
CA LEU A 507 -24.79 -2.73 -33.83
C LEU A 507 -23.68 -3.50 -34.55
N VAL A 508 -22.65 -2.83 -35.05
CA VAL A 508 -21.54 -3.45 -35.81
C VAL A 508 -20.19 -3.01 -35.24
N ASP A 509 -19.09 -3.60 -35.71
CA ASP A 509 -17.74 -3.17 -35.30
C ASP A 509 -17.56 -1.65 -35.51
N GLY A 510 -16.99 -0.99 -34.51
CA GLY A 510 -16.79 0.46 -34.46
C GLY A 510 -18.03 1.26 -34.01
N THR A 511 -19.14 0.61 -33.64
CA THR A 511 -20.32 1.32 -33.12
C THR A 511 -20.00 2.03 -31.81
N SER A 512 -20.35 3.31 -31.71
CA SER A 512 -20.23 4.08 -30.48
C SER A 512 -21.58 4.32 -29.81
N PHE A 513 -21.62 4.26 -28.48
CA PHE A 513 -22.81 4.63 -27.71
C PHE A 513 -22.49 5.30 -26.39
N MET A 514 -23.45 6.09 -25.91
CA MET A 514 -23.30 6.94 -24.73
C MET A 514 -23.97 6.29 -23.53
N LEU A 515 -23.23 6.19 -22.44
CA LEU A 515 -23.76 5.85 -21.12
C LEU A 515 -24.17 7.14 -20.38
N MET A 516 -25.41 7.18 -19.91
CA MET A 516 -25.87 8.21 -18.97
C MET A 516 -26.23 7.54 -17.63
N GLY A 517 -25.52 7.92 -16.58
CA GLY A 517 -25.69 7.44 -15.21
C GLY A 517 -24.56 7.94 -14.32
N SER A 518 -24.78 7.97 -13.00
CA SER A 518 -23.78 8.41 -12.03
C SER A 518 -23.21 7.20 -11.30
N ALA A 519 -21.88 7.11 -11.22
CA ALA A 519 -21.21 6.10 -10.41
C ALA A 519 -21.52 6.30 -8.92
N GLU A 520 -21.56 5.21 -8.15
CA GLU A 520 -21.76 5.31 -6.71
C GLU A 520 -20.59 6.06 -6.07
N VAL A 521 -20.93 7.11 -5.32
CA VAL A 521 -20.01 7.77 -4.40
C VAL A 521 -20.03 6.92 -3.13
N VAL A 522 -18.88 6.34 -2.77
CA VAL A 522 -18.65 5.63 -1.51
C VAL A 522 -19.24 6.44 -0.35
N GLU A 523 -20.26 5.89 0.33
CA GLU A 523 -20.78 6.49 1.55
C GLU A 523 -19.77 6.31 2.70
N LYS A 524 -19.67 7.35 3.54
CA LYS A 524 -18.77 7.41 4.70
C LYS A 524 -19.01 6.25 5.68
N PRO A 525 -17.97 5.83 6.44
CA PRO A 525 -18.16 4.98 7.62
C PRO A 525 -19.16 5.60 8.59
N LYS A 526 -20.07 4.78 9.11
CA LYS A 526 -21.09 5.17 10.10
C LYS A 526 -20.57 5.24 11.54
N GLU A 527 -19.32 4.84 11.78
CA GLU A 527 -18.73 4.92 13.11
C GLU A 527 -17.93 6.21 13.27
N GLU A 528 -18.27 6.97 14.31
CA GLU A 528 -17.55 8.18 14.68
C GLU A 528 -16.12 7.84 15.08
N ILE A 529 -15.17 8.61 14.56
CA ILE A 529 -13.77 8.55 14.95
C ILE A 529 -13.71 8.92 16.44
N ILE A 530 -13.44 7.94 17.31
CA ILE A 530 -13.17 8.19 18.73
C ILE A 530 -11.74 8.72 18.84
N PHE A 531 -11.59 9.95 19.32
CA PHE A 531 -10.29 10.58 19.45
C PHE A 531 -9.61 10.10 20.73
N ILE A 532 -8.27 10.11 20.76
CA ILE A 532 -7.48 9.75 21.95
C ILE A 532 -7.87 10.64 23.16
N GLU A 533 -8.43 11.82 22.92
CA GLU A 533 -8.88 12.73 23.97
C GLU A 533 -10.24 12.36 24.58
N ASP A 534 -10.94 11.38 24.00
CA ASP A 534 -12.17 10.78 24.54
C ASP A 534 -11.87 9.55 25.43
N LEU A 535 -10.59 9.12 25.50
CA LEU A 535 -10.13 8.06 26.37
C LEU A 535 -9.88 8.59 27.79
N THR A 536 -10.29 7.82 28.79
CA THR A 536 -10.03 8.09 30.20
C THR A 536 -8.54 7.92 30.53
N THR A 537 -8.06 8.58 31.60
CA THR A 537 -6.67 8.48 32.08
C THR A 537 -6.21 7.04 32.37
N LYS A 538 -7.13 6.11 32.61
CA LYS A 538 -6.84 4.68 32.76
C LYS A 538 -6.56 3.97 31.42
N GLU A 539 -7.22 4.35 30.35
CA GLU A 539 -7.05 3.77 29.01
C GLU A 539 -5.74 4.23 28.36
N VAL A 540 -5.35 5.49 28.60
CA VAL A 540 -4.02 6.01 28.20
C VAL A 540 -2.89 5.27 28.91
N ALA A 541 -3.03 5.00 30.21
CA ALA A 541 -2.04 4.26 30.99
C ALA A 541 -1.89 2.78 30.57
N ALA A 542 -2.96 2.17 30.03
CA ALA A 542 -2.95 0.79 29.54
C ALA A 542 -2.22 0.61 28.19
N SER A 543 -2.06 1.69 27.41
CA SER A 543 -1.42 1.67 26.08
C SER A 543 0.12 1.60 26.10
N GLY A 544 0.74 1.69 27.28
CA GLY A 544 2.20 1.61 27.46
C GLY A 544 3.02 2.73 26.80
N THR A 545 2.38 3.69 26.12
CA THR A 545 3.02 4.77 25.36
C THR A 545 2.67 6.12 25.98
N VAL A 546 3.69 6.90 26.39
CA VAL A 546 3.48 8.24 26.97
C VAL A 546 3.30 9.24 25.84
N TYR A 547 2.05 9.59 25.52
CA TYR A 547 1.76 10.56 24.48
C TYR A 547 2.04 12.00 24.93
N PRO A 548 2.60 12.85 24.06
CA PRO A 548 2.89 14.24 24.40
C PRO A 548 1.60 15.07 24.51
N ALA A 549 1.50 15.94 25.52
CA ALA A 549 0.31 16.77 25.74
C ALA A 549 -0.06 17.65 24.53
N GLY A 550 -1.34 17.65 24.16
CA GLY A 550 -1.91 18.51 23.12
C GLY A 550 -2.28 19.93 23.59
N LEU A 551 -2.88 20.73 22.71
CA LEU A 551 -3.35 22.09 23.01
C LEU A 551 -4.88 22.20 22.96
N VAL A 552 -5.48 22.85 23.95
CA VAL A 552 -6.92 23.14 23.98
C VAL A 552 -7.26 24.19 22.92
N ASN A 553 -8.32 23.96 22.14
CA ASN A 553 -8.81 24.93 21.17
C ASN A 553 -9.65 26.02 21.86
N LEU A 554 -9.26 27.29 21.72
CA LEU A 554 -9.91 28.47 22.31
C LEU A 554 -10.84 29.18 21.30
N GLY A 555 -11.54 28.40 20.48
CA GLY A 555 -12.41 28.89 19.40
C GLY A 555 -11.61 29.38 18.19
N ASN A 556 -11.72 28.68 17.07
CA ASN A 556 -11.02 28.98 15.81
C ASN A 556 -9.48 29.11 15.92
N THR A 557 -8.84 28.52 16.94
CA THR A 557 -7.38 28.53 17.14
C THR A 557 -6.68 27.25 16.66
N CYS A 558 -7.39 26.34 15.98
CA CYS A 558 -6.83 25.07 15.50
C CYS A 558 -5.65 25.26 14.52
N TYR A 559 -5.64 26.33 13.72
CA TYR A 559 -4.52 26.65 12.82
C TYR A 559 -3.21 26.88 13.60
N MET A 560 -3.29 27.62 14.70
CA MET A 560 -2.18 27.93 15.59
C MET A 560 -1.72 26.66 16.31
N ASN A 561 -2.67 25.92 16.90
CA ASN A 561 -2.38 24.69 17.62
C ASN A 561 -1.67 23.66 16.72
N ALA A 562 -2.13 23.49 15.48
CA ALA A 562 -1.51 22.60 14.53
C ALA A 562 -0.07 23.03 14.20
N THR A 563 0.13 24.31 13.81
CA THR A 563 1.47 24.83 13.48
C THR A 563 2.46 24.69 14.63
N LEU A 564 2.07 25.01 15.86
CA LEU A 564 2.95 24.90 17.02
C LEU A 564 3.31 23.45 17.35
N GLN A 565 2.38 22.52 17.15
CA GLN A 565 2.65 21.09 17.41
C GLN A 565 3.60 20.50 16.37
N CYS A 566 3.51 20.94 15.11
CA CYS A 566 4.48 20.58 14.06
C CYS A 566 5.91 21.09 14.33
N LEU A 567 6.06 22.24 15.01
CA LEU A 567 7.37 22.80 15.38
C LEU A 567 7.93 22.21 16.69
N ARG A 568 7.10 21.53 17.49
CA ARG A 568 7.50 20.97 18.79
C ARG A 568 8.71 20.01 18.74
N PRO A 569 8.84 19.10 17.75
CA PRO A 569 9.95 18.14 17.69
C PRO A 569 11.31 18.74 17.33
N VAL A 570 11.36 20.00 16.90
CA VAL A 570 12.59 20.67 16.42
C VAL A 570 13.48 21.02 17.61
N LYS A 571 14.39 20.12 17.99
CA LYS A 571 15.16 20.20 19.24
C LYS A 571 16.02 21.45 19.33
N GLU A 572 16.71 21.83 18.27
CA GLU A 572 17.60 22.99 18.23
C GLU A 572 16.82 24.29 18.43
N LEU A 573 15.63 24.37 17.83
CA LEU A 573 14.71 25.50 18.03
C LEU A 573 14.22 25.55 19.48
N ARG A 574 13.85 24.40 20.05
CA ARG A 574 13.43 24.25 21.46
C ARG A 574 14.52 24.69 22.43
N GLU A 575 15.76 24.28 22.19
CA GLU A 575 16.91 24.63 23.02
C GLU A 575 17.27 26.12 22.90
N ALA A 576 17.21 26.69 21.69
CA ALA A 576 17.38 28.13 21.48
C ALA A 576 16.34 28.94 22.27
N MET A 577 15.07 28.51 22.27
CA MET A 577 14.03 29.12 23.09
C MET A 577 14.28 28.98 24.59
N LYS A 578 14.77 27.82 25.06
CA LYS A 578 15.09 27.61 26.49
C LYS A 578 16.21 28.54 26.98
N LYS A 579 17.19 28.84 26.14
CA LYS A 579 18.30 29.77 26.46
C LYS A 579 17.92 31.24 26.32
N HIS A 580 16.81 31.56 25.67
CA HIS A 580 16.30 32.92 25.59
C HIS A 580 15.89 33.39 26.99
N SER A 581 16.64 34.35 27.55
CA SER A 581 16.45 34.91 28.90
C SER A 581 15.22 35.82 29.03
N GLY A 582 14.29 35.76 28.08
CA GLY A 582 13.17 36.67 27.97
C GLY A 582 12.17 36.61 29.13
N GLY A 583 11.63 37.78 29.46
CA GLY A 583 10.52 38.05 30.38
C GLY A 583 9.62 39.16 29.80
N ILE A 584 8.67 39.69 30.56
CA ILE A 584 7.80 40.79 30.08
C ILE A 584 8.66 42.03 29.80
N SER A 585 8.65 42.50 28.55
CA SER A 585 9.43 43.65 28.05
C SER A 585 8.56 44.58 27.20
N SER A 586 9.07 45.75 26.82
CA SER A 586 8.42 46.60 25.81
C SER A 586 8.53 46.02 24.39
N ASP A 587 9.44 45.08 24.14
CA ASP A 587 9.62 44.45 22.84
C ASP A 587 8.59 43.33 22.64
N ILE A 588 7.78 43.51 21.59
CA ILE A 588 6.73 42.60 21.18
C ILE A 588 7.33 41.24 20.78
N ALA A 589 8.49 41.22 20.11
CA ALA A 589 9.10 39.98 19.65
C ALA A 589 9.64 39.14 20.82
N ASN A 590 10.28 39.79 21.79
CA ASN A 590 10.70 39.17 23.04
C ASN A 590 9.50 38.60 23.83
N ASN A 591 8.40 39.35 23.95
CA ASN A 591 7.21 38.89 24.67
C ASN A 591 6.57 37.66 23.98
N PHE A 592 6.50 37.68 22.65
CA PHE A 592 6.00 36.56 21.86
C PHE A 592 6.85 35.30 22.04
N THR A 593 8.17 35.44 21.92
CA THR A 593 9.13 34.33 22.06
C THR A 593 9.10 33.75 23.48
N THR A 594 8.99 34.61 24.49
CA THR A 594 8.85 34.22 25.91
C THR A 594 7.55 33.43 26.13
N ALA A 595 6.41 33.94 25.65
CA ALA A 595 5.13 33.25 25.80
C ALA A 595 5.11 31.88 25.09
N LEU A 596 5.76 31.77 23.93
CA LEU A 596 5.88 30.51 23.21
C LEU A 596 6.79 29.52 23.95
N ARG A 597 7.94 29.97 24.46
CA ARG A 597 8.86 29.16 25.30
C ARG A 597 8.12 28.57 26.49
N ASP A 598 7.35 29.39 27.20
CA ASP A 598 6.66 28.99 28.42
C ASP A 598 5.50 28.03 28.13
N LEU A 599 4.74 28.27 27.04
CA LEU A 599 3.72 27.34 26.57
C LEU A 599 4.33 25.96 26.29
N TYR A 600 5.46 25.95 25.59
CA TYR A 600 6.19 24.75 25.26
C TYR A 600 6.78 24.02 26.47
N ALA A 601 7.18 24.75 27.51
CA ALA A 601 7.60 24.15 28.78
C ALA A 601 6.43 23.49 29.51
N GLN A 602 5.25 24.14 29.55
CA GLN A 602 4.04 23.57 30.13
C GLN A 602 3.61 22.28 29.42
N MET A 603 3.70 22.25 28.08
CA MET A 603 3.39 21.05 27.29
C MET A 603 4.36 19.89 27.56
N ASP A 604 5.61 20.15 27.93
CA ASP A 604 6.59 19.09 28.22
C ASP A 604 6.38 18.46 29.60
N THR A 605 5.80 19.21 30.55
CA THR A 605 5.56 18.73 31.91
C THR A 605 4.15 18.20 32.15
N SER A 606 3.23 18.45 31.22
CA SER A 606 1.83 18.04 31.34
C SER A 606 1.57 16.68 30.68
N LEU A 607 0.71 15.88 31.31
CA LEU A 607 0.10 14.68 30.71
C LEU A 607 -1.26 14.99 30.06
N GLU A 608 -1.88 16.11 30.43
CA GLU A 608 -3.16 16.58 29.89
C GLU A 608 -2.97 17.75 28.91
N SER A 609 -3.98 18.02 28.08
CA SER A 609 -3.92 19.15 27.14
C SER A 609 -3.74 20.49 27.83
N VAL A 610 -2.83 21.31 27.31
CA VAL A 610 -2.50 22.64 27.84
C VAL A 610 -3.37 23.69 27.18
N THR A 611 -3.93 24.62 27.98
CA THR A 611 -4.73 25.74 27.48
C THR A 611 -3.83 26.93 27.11
N PRO A 612 -3.70 27.32 25.83
CA PRO A 612 -2.73 28.34 25.39
C PRO A 612 -3.22 29.79 25.60
N ALA A 613 -3.93 30.09 26.68
CA ALA A 613 -4.62 31.37 26.88
C ALA A 613 -3.65 32.58 26.88
N LEU A 614 -2.54 32.46 27.60
CA LEU A 614 -1.53 33.52 27.65
C LEU A 614 -0.92 33.77 26.27
N PHE A 615 -0.50 32.71 25.58
CA PHE A 615 0.09 32.81 24.25
C PHE A 615 -0.87 33.42 23.22
N VAL A 616 -2.14 32.98 23.21
CA VAL A 616 -3.17 33.53 22.31
C VAL A 616 -3.43 35.02 22.58
N SER A 617 -3.46 35.43 23.85
CA SER A 617 -3.63 36.85 24.20
C SER A 617 -2.44 37.70 23.72
N THR A 618 -1.21 37.19 23.86
CA THR A 618 0.00 37.84 23.36
C THR A 618 0.02 37.91 21.85
N LEU A 619 -0.32 36.82 21.14
CA LEU A 619 -0.42 36.77 19.68
C LEU A 619 -1.38 37.84 19.15
N ARG A 620 -2.61 37.90 19.68
CA ARG A 620 -3.64 38.85 19.22
C ARG A 620 -3.30 40.31 19.52
N ARG A 621 -2.62 40.57 20.64
CA ARG A 621 -2.14 41.92 20.98
C ARG A 621 -0.99 42.36 20.08
N SER A 622 -0.11 41.43 19.73
CA SER A 622 1.09 41.68 18.93
C SER A 622 0.77 41.82 17.44
N PHE A 623 -0.24 41.09 16.98
CA PHE A 623 -0.56 40.89 15.57
C PHE A 623 -2.10 40.96 15.38
N PRO A 624 -2.63 42.17 15.10
CA PRO A 624 -4.08 42.42 15.04
C PRO A 624 -4.84 41.57 14.02
N GLN A 625 -4.17 41.04 12.99
CA GLN A 625 -4.80 40.14 12.02
C GLN A 625 -5.40 38.89 12.69
N PHE A 626 -4.75 38.35 13.73
CA PHE A 626 -5.27 37.19 14.47
C PHE A 626 -6.36 37.56 15.49
N ALA A 627 -6.69 38.85 15.62
CA ALA A 627 -7.74 39.39 16.48
C ALA A 627 -9.02 39.77 15.72
N GLN A 628 -9.06 39.58 14.40
CA GLN A 628 -10.24 39.83 13.57
C GLN A 628 -11.46 39.02 14.07
N GLN A 629 -12.64 39.64 14.01
CA GLN A 629 -13.90 39.04 14.48
C GLN A 629 -14.62 38.35 13.32
N ALA A 630 -15.32 37.25 13.63
CA ALA A 630 -16.11 36.53 12.64
C ALA A 630 -17.33 37.36 12.20
N PRO A 631 -17.70 37.39 10.90
CA PRO A 631 -18.80 38.23 10.40
C PRO A 631 -20.19 37.93 10.96
N ARG A 632 -20.42 36.74 11.55
CA ARG A 632 -21.76 36.26 11.96
C ARG A 632 -21.80 35.60 13.35
N GLY A 633 -20.78 35.76 14.19
CA GLY A 633 -20.75 35.17 15.53
C GLY A 633 -19.83 35.92 16.49
N GLY A 634 -20.17 35.95 17.78
CA GLY A 634 -19.43 36.66 18.84
C GLY A 634 -18.11 36.00 19.22
N GLY A 635 -17.17 35.90 18.27
CA GLY A 635 -15.84 35.30 18.49
C GLY A 635 -14.83 35.64 17.38
N PHE A 636 -13.58 35.24 17.60
CA PHE A 636 -12.47 35.49 16.68
C PHE A 636 -12.56 34.60 15.43
N MET A 637 -12.14 35.11 14.28
CA MET A 637 -12.10 34.34 13.04
C MET A 637 -10.92 33.36 12.97
N GLN A 638 -11.09 32.33 12.15
CA GLN A 638 -10.03 31.39 11.80
C GLN A 638 -9.08 32.04 10.80
N GLN A 639 -7.78 31.77 10.92
CA GLN A 639 -6.73 32.33 10.07
C GLN A 639 -5.94 31.24 9.34
N ASP A 640 -5.11 31.64 8.38
CA ASP A 640 -4.23 30.74 7.66
C ASP A 640 -3.05 30.29 8.53
N SER A 641 -2.86 28.97 8.62
CA SER A 641 -1.73 28.37 9.34
C SER A 641 -0.37 28.79 8.79
N GLU A 642 -0.29 29.09 7.50
CA GLU A 642 0.96 29.49 6.85
C GLU A 642 1.31 30.94 7.20
N GLU A 643 0.33 31.83 7.18
CA GLU A 643 0.52 33.21 7.65
C GLU A 643 0.99 33.23 9.11
N PHE A 644 0.37 32.39 9.95
CA PHE A 644 0.80 32.22 11.33
C PHE A 644 2.24 31.67 11.43
N LEU A 645 2.62 30.67 10.63
CA LEU A 645 3.98 30.13 10.61
C LEU A 645 5.01 31.20 10.20
N SER A 646 4.69 31.99 9.17
CA SER A 646 5.53 33.11 8.72
C SER A 646 5.72 34.15 9.82
N VAL A 647 4.68 34.46 10.61
CA VAL A 647 4.79 35.34 11.79
C VAL A 647 5.67 34.73 12.87
N VAL A 648 5.53 33.44 13.16
CA VAL A 648 6.38 32.73 14.13
C VAL A 648 7.85 32.81 13.71
N PHE A 649 8.18 32.47 12.47
CA PHE A 649 9.56 32.53 11.96
C PHE A 649 10.13 33.94 11.97
N ASN A 650 9.40 34.94 11.45
CA ASN A 650 9.88 36.33 11.42
C ASN A 650 10.11 36.90 12.82
N THR A 651 9.28 36.52 13.79
CA THR A 651 9.39 37.01 15.16
C THR A 651 10.56 36.35 15.90
N MET A 652 10.69 35.03 15.79
CA MET A 652 11.80 34.28 16.41
C MET A 652 13.16 34.60 15.77
N SER A 653 13.20 34.94 14.48
CA SER A 653 14.45 35.34 13.79
C SER A 653 15.09 36.59 14.42
N ARG A 654 14.28 37.46 15.04
CA ARG A 654 14.76 38.70 15.70
C ARG A 654 15.28 38.45 17.11
N THR A 655 14.83 37.39 17.77
CA THR A 655 15.11 37.12 19.19
C THR A 655 16.09 35.98 19.42
N LEU A 656 16.13 34.99 18.52
CA LEU A 656 16.98 33.81 18.61
C LEU A 656 18.28 34.01 17.79
N THR A 657 19.13 34.92 18.23
CA THR A 657 20.38 35.33 17.54
C THR A 657 21.64 34.68 18.09
N THR A 658 21.52 33.72 19.01
CA THR A 658 22.66 33.00 19.60
C THR A 658 22.72 31.56 19.10
N PRO A 659 23.91 31.04 18.73
CA PRO A 659 24.05 29.67 18.22
C PRO A 659 23.76 28.63 19.29
N VAL A 660 22.92 27.64 18.97
CA VAL A 660 22.60 26.49 19.83
C VAL A 660 22.51 25.23 18.98
N GLY A 661 23.30 24.20 19.30
CA GLY A 661 23.29 22.93 18.55
C GLY A 661 23.89 23.02 17.14
N ILE A 662 24.43 24.18 16.74
CA ILE A 662 25.20 24.41 15.51
C ILE A 662 26.50 25.18 15.83
N PRO A 663 27.61 24.90 15.12
CA PRO A 663 28.92 25.48 15.46
C PRO A 663 29.01 27.01 15.33
N SER A 664 28.32 27.59 14.35
CA SER A 664 28.26 29.03 14.06
C SER A 664 26.94 29.36 13.34
N LEU A 665 26.44 30.60 13.48
CA LEU A 665 25.30 31.10 12.69
C LEU A 665 25.71 31.58 11.29
N GLU A 666 27.02 31.67 11.00
CA GLU A 666 27.57 32.10 9.70
C GLU A 666 26.82 33.32 9.11
N SER A 667 26.50 33.31 7.80
CA SER A 667 25.84 34.40 7.06
C SER A 667 24.33 34.52 7.33
N SER A 668 23.75 33.71 8.22
CA SER A 668 22.31 33.71 8.54
C SER A 668 21.95 34.72 9.63
N GLY A 669 22.86 34.95 10.59
CA GLY A 669 22.70 35.89 11.71
C GLY A 669 21.67 35.49 12.77
N ASN A 670 20.88 34.42 12.56
CA ASN A 670 19.87 33.96 13.51
C ASN A 670 19.57 32.45 13.37
N MET A 671 19.03 31.85 14.43
CA MET A 671 18.73 30.41 14.50
C MET A 671 17.66 29.96 13.51
N VAL A 672 16.67 30.79 13.20
CA VAL A 672 15.57 30.40 12.30
C VAL A 672 16.06 30.29 10.86
N ASP A 673 16.81 31.28 10.37
CA ASP A 673 17.43 31.26 9.03
C ASP A 673 18.50 30.16 8.94
N ALA A 674 19.22 29.86 10.03
CA ALA A 674 20.15 28.73 10.06
C ALA A 674 19.44 27.36 9.96
N LEU A 675 18.28 27.21 10.59
CA LEU A 675 17.56 25.93 10.65
C LEU A 675 16.64 25.69 9.46
N PHE A 676 15.97 26.73 8.95
CA PHE A 676 14.91 26.64 7.94
C PHE A 676 15.19 27.43 6.66
N GLY A 677 16.22 28.28 6.64
CA GLY A 677 16.51 29.20 5.55
C GLY A 677 17.19 28.56 4.34
N LEU A 678 16.54 28.70 3.18
CA LEU A 678 17.05 28.38 1.85
C LEU A 678 17.73 29.60 1.23
N GLU A 679 18.80 29.35 0.48
CA GLU A 679 19.38 30.32 -0.44
C GLU A 679 19.19 29.82 -1.87
N MET A 680 18.71 30.68 -2.77
CA MET A 680 18.35 30.30 -4.13
C MET A 680 18.95 31.27 -5.14
N SER A 681 19.56 30.77 -6.21
CA SER A 681 19.88 31.59 -7.39
C SER A 681 18.67 31.68 -8.30
N GLN A 682 18.28 32.89 -8.66
CA GLN A 682 17.25 33.18 -9.65
C GLN A 682 17.90 33.75 -10.91
N LYS A 683 17.73 33.07 -12.04
CA LYS A 683 18.12 33.54 -13.38
C LYS A 683 16.88 34.04 -14.12
N LEU A 684 16.96 35.27 -14.64
CA LEU A 684 15.93 35.89 -15.46
C LEU A 684 16.44 36.06 -16.89
N THR A 685 15.75 35.47 -17.86
CA THR A 685 16.10 35.56 -19.29
C THR A 685 14.92 36.13 -20.06
N CYS A 686 15.13 37.15 -20.89
CA CYS A 686 14.06 37.70 -21.72
C CYS A 686 13.67 36.67 -22.78
N THR A 687 12.38 36.39 -22.96
CA THR A 687 11.93 35.43 -23.99
C THR A 687 11.69 36.08 -25.35
N GLU A 688 11.74 37.43 -25.41
CA GLU A 688 11.41 38.21 -26.60
C GLU A 688 12.64 38.76 -27.33
N THR A 689 13.84 38.70 -26.72
CA THR A 689 15.10 39.13 -27.35
C THR A 689 16.33 38.51 -26.69
N ASP A 690 17.31 38.10 -27.50
CA ASP A 690 18.59 37.54 -27.06
C ASP A 690 19.65 38.61 -26.78
N MET A 691 19.35 39.88 -27.07
CA MET A 691 20.27 41.01 -26.82
C MET A 691 20.26 41.50 -25.37
N GLU A 692 19.34 41.00 -24.54
CA GLU A 692 19.27 41.27 -23.10
C GLU A 692 20.12 40.25 -22.33
N THR A 693 21.08 40.71 -21.54
CA THR A 693 21.91 39.80 -20.72
C THR A 693 21.09 39.16 -19.59
N PRO A 694 21.20 37.84 -19.34
CA PRO A 694 20.49 37.18 -18.25
C PRO A 694 20.85 37.80 -16.89
N VAL A 695 19.83 38.13 -16.10
CA VAL A 695 20.01 38.72 -14.76
C VAL A 695 20.00 37.61 -13.72
N VAL A 696 21.11 37.40 -13.02
CA VAL A 696 21.22 36.45 -11.91
C VAL A 696 21.13 37.19 -10.59
N LYS A 697 20.25 36.74 -9.68
CA LYS A 697 20.07 37.29 -8.33
C LYS A 697 20.02 36.17 -7.31
N THR A 698 20.51 36.44 -6.11
CA THR A 698 20.35 35.54 -4.96
C THR A 698 19.13 35.95 -4.14
N GLU A 699 18.25 34.99 -3.87
CA GLU A 699 17.03 35.15 -3.06
C GLU A 699 17.11 34.23 -1.83
N ARG A 700 16.61 34.70 -0.67
CA ARG A 700 16.46 33.86 0.52
C ARG A 700 15.00 33.50 0.71
N ALA A 701 14.72 32.24 0.99
CA ALA A 701 13.36 31.73 1.22
C ALA A 701 13.32 30.88 2.50
N MET A 702 12.18 30.86 3.19
CA MET A 702 11.98 30.00 4.38
C MET A 702 11.23 28.71 4.07
N LYS A 703 10.79 28.56 2.82
CA LYS A 703 9.90 27.49 2.38
C LYS A 703 10.03 27.26 0.88
N LEU A 704 9.87 26.02 0.48
CA LEU A 704 9.78 25.60 -0.90
C LEU A 704 8.30 25.60 -1.32
N VAL A 705 7.98 26.30 -2.41
CA VAL A 705 6.59 26.46 -2.85
C VAL A 705 6.24 25.34 -3.83
N CYS A 706 5.19 24.60 -3.52
CA CYS A 706 4.58 23.61 -4.39
C CYS A 706 3.34 24.25 -5.07
N ASN A 707 3.51 24.66 -6.32
CA ASN A 707 2.43 25.18 -7.14
C ASN A 707 1.60 24.01 -7.70
N ILE A 708 0.29 24.05 -7.49
CA ILE A 708 -0.60 22.98 -7.95
C ILE A 708 -1.35 23.47 -9.18
N THR A 709 -1.16 22.76 -10.29
CA THR A 709 -1.85 23.00 -11.56
C THR A 709 -2.65 21.76 -11.97
N ILE A 710 -3.25 21.78 -13.16
CA ILE A 710 -3.93 20.61 -13.72
C ILE A 710 -2.96 19.46 -14.05
N ASP A 711 -1.67 19.74 -14.14
CA ASP A 711 -0.63 18.78 -14.53
C ASP A 711 0.14 18.25 -13.30
N THR A 712 -0.16 18.75 -12.09
CA THR A 712 0.52 18.34 -10.87
C THR A 712 -0.16 17.12 -10.24
N ASN A 713 0.56 16.00 -10.13
CA ASN A 713 0.10 14.79 -9.43
C ASN A 713 1.01 14.44 -8.22
N HIS A 714 2.30 14.75 -8.32
CA HIS A 714 3.28 14.54 -7.25
C HIS A 714 3.84 15.88 -6.74
N LEU A 715 4.31 15.90 -5.49
CA LEU A 715 4.95 17.06 -4.87
C LEU A 715 6.13 17.59 -5.71
N THR A 716 6.94 16.68 -6.25
CA THR A 716 8.11 17.00 -7.08
C THR A 716 7.71 17.84 -8.30
N ASP A 717 6.59 17.52 -8.94
CA ASP A 717 6.08 18.26 -10.10
C ASP A 717 5.70 19.69 -9.70
N GLY A 718 5.01 19.83 -8.56
CA GLY A 718 4.56 21.13 -8.09
C GLY A 718 5.70 22.02 -7.60
N VAL A 719 6.77 21.42 -7.07
CA VAL A 719 8.01 22.12 -6.74
C VAL A 719 8.73 22.58 -8.00
N LYS A 720 8.84 21.74 -9.05
CA LYS A 720 9.43 22.14 -10.34
C LYS A 720 8.68 23.35 -10.93
N ILE A 721 7.34 23.32 -10.91
CA ILE A 721 6.48 24.45 -11.32
C ILE A 721 6.63 25.65 -10.37
N GLY A 722 6.99 25.44 -9.10
CA GLY A 722 7.31 26.52 -8.16
C GLY A 722 8.63 27.23 -8.45
N LEU A 723 9.61 26.49 -8.97
CA LEU A 723 10.96 26.97 -9.28
C LEU A 723 11.05 27.66 -10.65
N GLU A 724 10.09 27.40 -11.54
CA GLU A 724 10.05 27.93 -12.89
C GLU A 724 8.81 28.80 -13.10
N GLY A 725 8.94 29.93 -13.78
CA GLY A 725 7.81 30.81 -14.04
C GLY A 725 8.10 31.92 -15.03
N THR A 726 7.12 32.78 -15.26
CA THR A 726 7.24 33.96 -16.13
C THR A 726 6.90 35.22 -15.35
N ILE A 727 7.68 36.28 -15.54
CA ILE A 727 7.41 37.59 -14.96
C ILE A 727 7.39 38.65 -16.07
N GLU A 728 6.54 39.66 -15.92
CA GLU A 728 6.58 40.85 -16.77
C GLU A 728 7.52 41.88 -16.14
N LYS A 729 8.51 42.33 -16.92
CA LYS A 729 9.46 43.35 -16.48
C LYS A 729 9.79 44.27 -17.65
N HIS A 730 9.99 45.55 -17.37
CA HIS A 730 10.47 46.52 -18.36
C HIS A 730 11.81 46.06 -18.93
N SER A 731 11.89 45.98 -20.26
CA SER A 731 13.12 45.74 -21.02
C SER A 731 13.61 47.08 -21.56
N ASP A 732 14.84 47.43 -21.19
CA ASP A 732 15.46 48.68 -21.63
C ASP A 732 15.80 48.62 -23.13
N VAL A 733 16.04 47.41 -23.68
CA VAL A 733 16.28 47.19 -25.11
C VAL A 733 15.01 47.32 -25.94
N LEU A 734 13.87 46.83 -25.44
CA LEU A 734 12.59 46.87 -26.16
C LEU A 734 11.76 48.12 -25.85
N GLY A 735 12.14 48.91 -24.83
CA GLY A 735 11.43 50.12 -24.41
C GLY A 735 10.00 49.88 -23.88
N ARG A 736 9.67 48.63 -23.55
CA ARG A 736 8.34 48.21 -23.05
C ARG A 736 8.48 47.06 -22.06
N ASN A 737 7.38 46.75 -21.36
CA ASN A 737 7.32 45.51 -20.58
C ASN A 737 7.36 44.31 -21.52
N ALA A 738 8.27 43.39 -21.21
CA ALA A 738 8.46 42.13 -21.92
C ALA A 738 8.30 40.96 -20.93
N VAL A 739 8.06 39.77 -21.46
CA VAL A 739 8.00 38.54 -20.68
C VAL A 739 9.41 38.00 -20.44
N TRP A 740 9.70 37.67 -19.19
CA TRP A 740 10.98 37.09 -18.75
C TRP A 740 10.73 35.72 -18.14
N LYS A 741 11.51 34.73 -18.57
CA LYS A 741 11.55 33.40 -17.95
C LYS A 741 12.36 33.48 -16.65
N LYS A 742 11.73 33.08 -15.55
CA LYS A 742 12.34 32.92 -14.21
C LYS A 742 12.69 31.45 -14.01
N GLU A 743 13.95 31.18 -13.72
CA GLU A 743 14.45 29.87 -13.30
C GLU A 743 15.17 30.03 -11.95
N SER A 744 14.67 29.34 -10.93
CA SER A 744 15.26 29.32 -9.59
C SER A 744 15.89 27.96 -9.31
N ARG A 745 17.06 27.95 -8.67
CA ARG A 745 17.78 26.74 -8.20
C ARG A 745 18.28 26.97 -6.77
N ILE A 746 18.33 25.90 -5.97
CA ILE A 746 18.73 25.98 -4.56
C ILE A 746 20.26 25.96 -4.47
N ASN A 747 20.83 27.00 -3.85
CA ASN A 747 22.27 27.13 -3.61
C ASN A 747 22.66 26.67 -2.21
N ARG A 748 21.74 26.72 -1.24
CA ARG A 748 21.97 26.29 0.15
C ARG A 748 20.74 25.62 0.72
N LEU A 749 20.93 24.43 1.28
CA LEU A 749 19.87 23.62 1.88
C LEU A 749 19.80 23.83 3.41
N PRO A 750 18.59 23.91 4.02
CA PRO A 750 18.42 24.06 5.46
C PRO A 750 18.43 22.73 6.20
N LYS A 751 18.62 22.74 7.52
CA LYS A 751 18.50 21.53 8.35
C LYS A 751 17.09 20.94 8.34
N TYR A 752 16.09 21.83 8.33
CA TYR A 752 14.67 21.52 8.31
C TYR A 752 14.03 22.18 7.10
N LEU A 753 13.47 21.39 6.19
CA LEU A 753 12.87 21.91 4.97
C LEU A 753 11.35 22.07 5.16
N CYS A 754 10.85 23.29 4.92
CA CYS A 754 9.41 23.56 4.91
C CYS A 754 8.89 23.55 3.47
N VAL A 755 7.81 22.83 3.21
CA VAL A 755 7.16 22.80 1.88
C VAL A 755 5.74 23.35 1.98
N GLN A 756 5.43 24.40 1.23
CA GLN A 756 4.12 25.04 1.18
C GLN A 756 3.32 24.57 -0.03
N PHE A 757 2.11 24.05 0.21
CA PHE A 757 1.17 23.73 -0.87
C PHE A 757 0.29 24.95 -1.22
N MET A 758 0.41 25.48 -2.43
CA MET A 758 -0.38 26.62 -2.90
C MET A 758 -1.80 26.19 -3.30
N ARG A 759 -2.65 25.95 -2.30
CA ARG A 759 -4.04 25.49 -2.48
C ARG A 759 -5.07 26.61 -2.45
N PHE A 760 -4.79 27.76 -1.85
CA PHE A 760 -5.75 28.86 -1.76
C PHE A 760 -5.50 29.89 -2.86
N TYR A 761 -6.53 30.25 -3.60
CA TYR A 761 -6.45 31.28 -4.63
C TYR A 761 -7.76 32.08 -4.72
N TRP A 762 -7.65 33.32 -5.15
CA TRP A 762 -8.81 34.19 -5.36
C TRP A 762 -9.34 33.97 -6.77
N LYS A 763 -10.62 33.61 -6.90
CA LYS A 763 -11.29 33.50 -8.19
C LYS A 763 -12.29 34.63 -8.35
N LEU A 764 -12.10 35.44 -9.38
CA LEU A 764 -13.13 36.40 -9.80
C LEU A 764 -14.35 35.62 -10.29
N THR A 765 -15.53 36.00 -9.82
CA THR A 765 -16.82 35.50 -10.34
C THR A 765 -17.49 36.65 -11.09
N PRO A 766 -17.26 36.77 -12.41
CA PRO A 766 -17.84 37.86 -13.20
C PRO A 766 -19.38 37.79 -13.25
N GLU A 767 -19.94 36.61 -13.02
CA GLU A 767 -21.36 36.29 -13.14
C GLU A 767 -22.15 36.44 -11.82
N SER A 768 -21.48 36.78 -10.70
CA SER A 768 -22.18 37.08 -9.44
C SER A 768 -22.73 38.50 -9.45
N ARG A 769 -23.89 38.74 -8.81
CA ARG A 769 -24.58 40.05 -8.73
C ARG A 769 -23.70 41.19 -8.22
N ASP A 770 -22.60 40.86 -7.54
CA ASP A 770 -21.79 41.78 -6.76
C ASP A 770 -20.39 41.97 -7.38
N HIS A 771 -20.05 41.20 -8.43
CA HIS A 771 -18.71 41.07 -9.03
C HIS A 771 -17.56 40.84 -8.03
N ALA A 772 -17.88 40.51 -6.77
CA ALA A 772 -16.91 40.22 -5.73
C ALA A 772 -16.30 38.84 -5.99
N GLY A 773 -14.97 38.76 -6.04
CA GLY A 773 -14.31 37.45 -6.12
C GLY A 773 -14.49 36.63 -4.84
N VAL A 774 -14.25 35.33 -4.94
CA VAL A 774 -14.39 34.38 -3.83
C VAL A 774 -13.05 33.68 -3.61
N LYS A 775 -12.65 33.52 -2.35
CA LYS A 775 -11.48 32.72 -1.96
C LYS A 775 -11.82 31.23 -2.14
N CYS A 776 -11.11 30.58 -3.06
CA CYS A 776 -11.30 29.18 -3.40
C CYS A 776 -10.14 28.32 -2.90
N LYS A 777 -10.41 27.03 -2.72
CA LYS A 777 -9.44 26.01 -2.33
C LYS A 777 -9.32 24.96 -3.44
N MET A 778 -8.10 24.66 -3.84
CA MET A 778 -7.78 23.61 -4.80
C MET A 778 -7.81 22.24 -4.12
N LEU A 779 -8.78 21.41 -4.50
CA LEU A 779 -9.05 20.09 -3.92
C LEU A 779 -8.39 18.94 -4.67
N ARG A 780 -7.47 19.23 -5.61
CA ARG A 780 -6.76 18.19 -6.37
C ARG A 780 -5.91 17.31 -5.43
N PRO A 781 -5.97 15.98 -5.52
CA PRO A 781 -5.07 15.10 -4.78
C PRO A 781 -3.63 15.29 -5.26
N ILE A 782 -2.69 15.41 -4.32
CA ILE A 782 -1.25 15.52 -4.61
C ILE A 782 -0.55 14.56 -3.66
N SER A 783 0.24 13.64 -4.20
CA SER A 783 1.05 12.71 -3.41
C SER A 783 2.39 13.35 -3.03
N PHE A 784 2.94 12.97 -1.88
CA PHE A 784 4.27 13.41 -1.42
C PHE A 784 4.99 12.20 -0.80
N PRO A 785 6.29 12.01 -1.09
CA PRO A 785 7.04 10.85 -0.61
C PRO A 785 7.43 11.01 0.86
N GLN A 786 7.69 9.90 1.56
CA GLN A 786 8.24 9.92 2.92
C GLN A 786 9.70 10.41 2.94
N ILE A 787 10.46 10.15 1.87
CA ILE A 787 11.80 10.69 1.64
C ILE A 787 11.75 11.60 0.42
N LEU A 788 12.04 12.89 0.61
CA LEU A 788 12.14 13.86 -0.48
C LEU A 788 13.59 14.00 -0.92
N ASP A 789 13.89 13.60 -2.15
CA ASP A 789 15.18 13.91 -2.80
C ASP A 789 15.11 15.33 -3.40
N THR A 790 16.03 16.19 -2.95
CA THR A 790 16.12 17.59 -3.40
C THR A 790 17.23 17.83 -4.43
N TYR A 791 17.99 16.79 -4.80
CA TYR A 791 19.14 16.89 -5.68
C TYR A 791 18.82 17.61 -7.00
N ASP A 792 17.71 17.26 -7.64
CA ASP A 792 17.30 17.86 -8.92
C ASP A 792 17.01 19.36 -8.85
N PHE A 793 16.61 19.86 -7.68
CA PHE A 793 16.23 21.26 -7.45
C PHE A 793 17.42 22.18 -7.14
N CYS A 794 18.60 21.59 -6.92
CA CYS A 794 19.81 22.29 -6.52
C CYS A 794 20.58 22.91 -7.72
N SER A 795 21.42 23.90 -7.45
CA SER A 795 22.35 24.47 -8.42
C SER A 795 23.43 23.47 -8.79
N ASP A 796 24.12 23.68 -9.92
CA ASP A 796 25.14 22.75 -10.39
C ASP A 796 26.34 22.67 -9.44
N GLU A 797 26.69 23.78 -8.76
CA GLU A 797 27.74 23.78 -7.74
C GLU A 797 27.36 22.93 -6.52
N LEU A 798 26.11 23.05 -6.06
CA LEU A 798 25.61 22.27 -4.92
C LEU A 798 25.47 20.79 -5.27
N LYS A 799 24.99 20.48 -6.49
CA LYS A 799 24.94 19.11 -7.03
C LYS A 799 26.32 18.49 -7.08
N ALA A 800 27.34 19.20 -7.55
CA ALA A 800 28.71 18.70 -7.61
C ALA A 800 29.25 18.31 -6.22
N THR A 801 28.94 19.12 -5.19
CA THR A 801 29.32 18.84 -3.80
C THR A 801 28.64 17.57 -3.27
N MET A 802 27.35 17.40 -3.53
CA MET A 802 26.56 16.27 -3.05
C MET A 802 26.84 14.98 -3.83
N LYS A 803 27.21 15.10 -5.11
CA LYS A 803 27.53 13.97 -6.00
C LYS A 803 28.67 13.12 -5.44
N VAL A 804 29.70 13.73 -4.85
CA VAL A 804 30.82 13.01 -4.21
C VAL A 804 30.34 12.04 -3.12
N ALA A 805 29.39 12.47 -2.28
CA ALA A 805 28.84 11.64 -1.21
C ALA A 805 27.87 10.57 -1.76
N ARG A 806 27.08 10.91 -2.79
CA ARG A 806 26.17 9.98 -3.47
C ARG A 806 26.93 8.86 -4.19
N ASP A 807 28.00 9.20 -4.91
CA ASP A 807 28.83 8.25 -5.65
C ASP A 807 29.57 7.31 -4.68
N LYS A 808 30.14 7.82 -3.58
CA LYS A 808 30.74 6.98 -2.52
C LYS A 808 29.75 6.03 -1.87
N ASN A 809 28.51 6.48 -1.65
CA ASN A 809 27.47 5.62 -1.08
C ASN A 809 26.99 4.58 -2.09
N ALA A 810 26.88 4.95 -3.37
CA ALA A 810 26.58 4.01 -4.45
C ALA A 810 27.69 2.96 -4.61
N GLU A 811 28.96 3.36 -4.54
CA GLU A 811 30.11 2.44 -4.52
C GLU A 811 30.12 1.53 -3.30
N LYS A 812 29.77 2.06 -2.11
CA LYS A 812 29.65 1.26 -0.89
C LYS A 812 28.52 0.24 -1.01
N ILE A 813 27.33 0.65 -1.44
CA ILE A 813 26.20 -0.25 -1.70
C ILE A 813 26.60 -1.30 -2.74
N LEU A 814 27.29 -0.90 -3.81
CA LEU A 814 27.77 -1.80 -4.85
C LEU A 814 28.84 -2.78 -4.32
N ASN A 815 29.74 -2.34 -3.44
CA ASN A 815 30.76 -3.17 -2.83
C ASN A 815 30.16 -4.12 -1.77
N GLU A 816 29.20 -3.67 -0.97
CA GLU A 816 28.41 -4.55 -0.09
C GLU A 816 27.61 -5.59 -0.91
N PHE A 817 27.17 -5.21 -2.11
CA PHE A 817 26.53 -6.10 -3.09
C PHE A 817 27.53 -7.05 -3.79
N LYS A 818 28.81 -6.68 -3.88
CA LYS A 818 29.89 -7.53 -4.42
C LYS A 818 30.46 -8.48 -3.37
N GLU A 819 30.62 -8.02 -2.13
CA GLU A 819 31.05 -8.83 -0.98
C GLU A 819 29.98 -9.87 -0.61
N SER A 820 28.69 -9.56 -0.79
CA SER A 820 27.62 -10.55 -0.65
C SER A 820 27.60 -11.60 -1.77
N LYS A 821 28.25 -11.33 -2.91
CA LYS A 821 28.45 -12.27 -4.03
C LYS A 821 29.80 -13.01 -4.00
N GLY A 822 30.81 -12.48 -3.33
CA GLY A 822 32.20 -12.93 -3.40
C GLY A 822 32.58 -14.24 -2.67
N ASN A 823 31.61 -15.03 -2.20
CA ASN A 823 31.87 -16.37 -1.64
C ASN A 823 31.41 -17.52 -2.55
N ALA A 824 31.02 -17.22 -3.78
CA ALA A 824 30.86 -18.19 -4.85
C ALA A 824 31.64 -17.70 -6.07
N GLU A 825 32.59 -18.50 -6.55
CA GLU A 825 33.34 -18.35 -7.81
C GLU A 825 34.63 -17.52 -7.78
N GLU A 826 35.67 -18.04 -7.13
CA GLU A 826 37.02 -17.98 -7.69
C GLU A 826 37.21 -19.19 -8.62
N GLU A 827 37.01 -18.99 -9.92
CA GLU A 827 37.74 -19.62 -11.04
C GLU A 827 36.95 -19.48 -12.36
N LYS A 828 37.14 -18.35 -13.07
CA LYS A 828 37.72 -18.31 -14.43
C LYS A 828 37.73 -16.89 -14.99
N LYS A 829 38.86 -16.61 -15.61
CA LYS A 829 39.38 -15.32 -16.06
C LYS A 829 38.77 -14.80 -17.36
N ASP A 830 38.77 -13.46 -17.40
CA ASP A 830 39.18 -12.54 -18.47
C ASP A 830 38.46 -12.57 -19.84
N GLU A 831 38.24 -11.34 -20.35
CA GLU A 831 37.61 -10.92 -21.62
C GLU A 831 36.08 -10.72 -21.51
N GLU A 832 35.47 -9.53 -21.56
CA GLU A 832 35.83 -8.22 -22.13
C GLU A 832 35.30 -7.06 -21.26
N MET A 833 36.08 -5.99 -21.20
CA MET A 833 35.79 -4.74 -20.50
C MET A 833 35.34 -3.69 -21.54
N GLU A 834 34.16 -3.08 -21.39
CA GLU A 834 33.90 -1.74 -21.95
C GLU A 834 33.81 -0.75 -20.79
N GLY A 835 34.89 0.03 -20.65
CA GLY A 835 35.06 1.07 -19.65
C GLY A 835 34.41 2.39 -20.05
N LEU A 836 34.11 3.19 -19.02
CA LEU A 836 33.70 4.60 -19.12
C LEU A 836 34.60 5.39 -20.08
N SER A 837 33.98 6.29 -20.84
CA SER A 837 34.68 7.11 -21.82
C SER A 837 35.78 7.97 -21.17
N ALA A 838 36.85 8.27 -21.92
CA ALA A 838 37.96 9.10 -21.43
C ALA A 838 37.51 10.52 -21.04
N GLU A 839 36.41 11.01 -21.61
CA GLU A 839 35.79 12.29 -21.23
C GLU A 839 35.12 12.22 -19.85
N ASP A 840 34.42 11.13 -19.54
CA ASP A 840 33.77 10.93 -18.24
C ASP A 840 34.78 10.69 -17.11
N ALA A 841 35.87 9.99 -17.41
CA ALA A 841 36.98 9.79 -16.47
C ALA A 841 37.72 11.11 -16.18
N ALA A 842 37.91 11.96 -17.20
CA ALA A 842 38.52 13.29 -17.04
C ALA A 842 37.60 14.26 -16.27
N ALA A 843 36.29 14.21 -16.50
CA ALA A 843 35.31 14.98 -15.74
C ALA A 843 35.28 14.56 -14.26
N LEU A 844 35.44 13.26 -13.98
CA LEU A 844 35.50 12.71 -12.63
C LEU A 844 36.79 13.09 -11.90
N GLU A 845 37.94 13.11 -12.58
CA GLU A 845 39.20 13.59 -11.99
C GLU A 845 39.22 15.11 -11.79
N ALA A 846 38.67 15.88 -12.73
CA ALA A 846 38.47 17.31 -12.54
C ALA A 846 37.58 17.59 -11.31
N ALA A 847 36.48 16.85 -11.15
CA ALA A 847 35.62 16.94 -9.97
C ALA A 847 36.31 16.53 -8.66
N LYS A 848 37.16 15.49 -8.68
CA LYS A 848 37.97 15.06 -7.51
C LYS A 848 39.02 16.09 -7.13
N SER A 849 39.70 16.70 -8.10
CA SER A 849 40.71 17.74 -7.86
C SER A 849 40.10 19.04 -7.30
N MET A 850 38.86 19.37 -7.67
CA MET A 850 38.10 20.49 -7.08
C MET A 850 37.57 20.20 -5.66
N SER A 851 37.57 18.94 -5.21
CA SER A 851 36.97 18.51 -3.93
C SER A 851 37.96 18.41 -2.76
N MET A 852 39.22 18.84 -2.91
CA MET A 852 40.16 18.94 -1.80
C MET A 852 39.81 20.14 -0.88
N GLY A 853 38.74 19.96 -0.10
CA GLY A 853 38.23 20.94 0.85
C GLY A 853 36.70 20.91 0.92
N ALA A 854 36.09 19.75 1.18
CA ALA A 854 34.64 19.56 1.17
C ALA A 854 33.91 20.57 2.08
N VAL A 855 33.22 21.52 1.46
CA VAL A 855 32.32 22.47 2.13
C VAL A 855 30.98 21.78 2.34
N SER A 856 30.41 21.87 3.54
CA SER A 856 29.08 21.30 3.82
C SER A 856 28.01 21.92 2.91
N PRO A 857 27.03 21.14 2.40
CA PRO A 857 25.96 21.64 1.52
C PRO A 857 24.98 22.61 2.19
N GLY A 858 25.13 22.87 3.51
CA GLY A 858 24.35 23.85 4.24
C GLY A 858 24.71 23.94 5.72
N ILE A 859 24.18 24.95 6.40
CA ILE A 859 24.52 25.25 7.80
C ILE A 859 24.01 24.12 8.71
N GLY A 860 24.93 23.47 9.42
CA GLY A 860 24.60 22.36 10.33
C GLY A 860 24.22 21.05 9.62
N LEU A 861 24.45 20.93 8.31
CA LEU A 861 24.32 19.68 7.56
C LEU A 861 25.63 18.88 7.65
N PRO A 862 25.55 17.54 7.72
CA PRO A 862 26.72 16.66 7.58
C PRO A 862 27.44 16.88 6.23
N ALA A 863 28.77 16.73 6.23
CA ALA A 863 29.57 16.88 5.00
C ALA A 863 29.27 15.80 3.94
N ASP A 864 28.71 14.66 4.35
CA ASP A 864 28.27 13.53 3.53
C ASP A 864 26.77 13.61 3.15
N PHE A 865 26.11 14.75 3.37
CA PHE A 865 24.70 14.89 3.09
C PHE A 865 24.37 14.79 1.58
N GLN A 866 23.44 13.89 1.24
CA GLN A 866 23.12 13.49 -0.14
C GLN A 866 21.89 14.18 -0.73
N GLY A 867 21.16 15.00 0.04
CA GLY A 867 19.97 15.73 -0.43
C GLY A 867 18.63 15.12 -0.06
N ASN A 868 18.66 14.03 0.72
CA ASN A 868 17.47 13.30 1.12
C ASN A 868 16.92 13.85 2.45
N TYR A 869 15.67 14.32 2.44
CA TYR A 869 14.94 14.75 3.63
C TYR A 869 13.86 13.75 4.02
N GLU A 870 13.69 13.52 5.31
CA GLU A 870 12.69 12.58 5.81
C GLU A 870 11.49 13.31 6.41
N LEU A 871 10.27 12.91 6.04
CA LEU A 871 9.03 13.47 6.55
C LEU A 871 8.88 13.22 8.06
N TYR A 872 8.67 14.30 8.82
CA TYR A 872 8.46 14.23 10.27
C TYR A 872 7.19 14.91 10.77
N ALA A 873 6.65 15.87 10.03
CA ALA A 873 5.45 16.58 10.45
C ALA A 873 4.61 17.03 9.25
N ILE A 874 3.29 16.91 9.40
CA ILE A 874 2.28 17.26 8.39
C ILE A 874 1.23 18.14 9.04
N LEU A 875 0.92 19.27 8.41
CA LEU A 875 -0.19 20.13 8.80
C LEU A 875 -1.31 20.02 7.77
N THR A 876 -2.49 19.56 8.19
CA THR A 876 -3.65 19.36 7.31
C THR A 876 -4.77 20.34 7.60
N HIS A 877 -5.65 20.58 6.62
CA HIS A 877 -6.82 21.45 6.80
C HIS A 877 -8.07 20.89 6.12
N LYS A 878 -9.02 20.44 6.93
CA LYS A 878 -10.28 19.84 6.51
C LYS A 878 -11.36 20.92 6.39
N GLY A 879 -11.90 21.14 5.21
CA GLY A 879 -12.91 22.20 4.98
C GLY A 879 -12.99 22.59 3.51
N ARG A 880 -14.18 23.00 3.06
CA ARG A 880 -14.42 23.44 1.67
C ARG A 880 -13.98 24.87 1.41
N SER A 881 -14.09 25.76 2.40
CA SER A 881 -13.67 27.15 2.29
C SER A 881 -12.35 27.39 3.03
N ALA A 882 -11.69 28.51 2.75
CA ALA A 882 -10.49 28.90 3.47
C ALA A 882 -10.81 29.55 4.84
N ASP A 883 -12.02 30.07 4.98
CA ASP A 883 -12.47 30.84 6.16
C ASP A 883 -13.35 29.97 7.09
N SER A 884 -13.60 28.72 6.69
CA SER A 884 -14.29 27.69 7.45
C SER A 884 -13.67 26.31 7.21
N GLY A 885 -13.07 25.75 8.27
CA GLY A 885 -12.47 24.42 8.24
C GLY A 885 -11.76 24.09 9.56
N HIS A 886 -10.97 23.03 9.57
CA HIS A 886 -10.31 22.53 10.77
C HIS A 886 -8.88 22.10 10.46
N TYR A 887 -7.92 22.68 11.17
CA TYR A 887 -6.51 22.35 11.04
C TYR A 887 -6.11 21.25 12.01
N MET A 888 -5.31 20.29 11.53
CA MET A 888 -4.77 19.20 12.34
C MET A 888 -3.27 19.07 12.11
N ALA A 889 -2.53 18.66 13.14
CA ALA A 889 -1.11 18.37 13.05
C ALA A 889 -0.87 16.88 13.25
N TRP A 890 0.00 16.33 12.41
CA TRP A 890 0.47 14.96 12.48
C TRP A 890 1.97 15.01 12.66
N VAL A 891 2.47 14.38 13.72
CA VAL A 891 3.89 14.39 14.06
C VAL A 891 4.38 12.97 14.18
N ARG A 892 5.55 12.70 13.60
CA ARG A 892 6.17 11.38 13.58
C ARG A 892 6.90 11.08 14.89
N GLU A 893 6.61 9.91 15.46
CA GLU A 893 7.28 9.34 16.61
C GLU A 893 8.45 8.43 16.19
N LYS A 894 9.37 8.16 17.12
CA LYS A 894 10.40 7.12 16.96
C LYS A 894 9.71 5.78 16.68
N GLY A 895 10.08 5.12 15.58
CA GLY A 895 9.47 3.86 15.15
C GLY A 895 8.48 3.98 13.97
N GLY A 896 8.37 5.16 13.33
CA GLY A 896 7.65 5.29 12.06
C GLY A 896 6.15 5.61 12.17
N LYS A 897 5.59 5.66 13.38
CA LYS A 897 4.19 6.02 13.63
C LYS A 897 3.98 7.54 13.61
N PHE A 898 2.82 8.01 13.16
CA PHE A 898 2.39 9.41 13.29
C PHE A 898 1.24 9.49 14.30
N TYR A 899 1.23 10.52 15.14
CA TYR A 899 0.11 10.81 16.03
C TYR A 899 -0.53 12.16 15.70
N SER A 900 -1.85 12.25 15.88
CA SER A 900 -2.62 13.49 15.76
C SER A 900 -2.92 14.05 17.16
N LEU A 901 -2.79 15.36 17.35
CA LEU A 901 -3.03 16.02 18.63
C LEU A 901 -4.13 17.10 18.47
N CYS A 902 -5.40 16.78 18.76
CA CYS A 902 -6.49 17.75 18.61
C CYS A 902 -7.72 17.51 19.50
N ARG A 903 -7.74 18.06 20.73
CA ARG A 903 -8.88 17.93 21.67
C ARG A 903 -10.17 18.53 21.12
N PHE A 904 -11.20 17.69 20.94
CA PHE A 904 -12.59 18.12 20.77
C PHE A 904 -13.13 18.67 22.11
N GLY A 905 -13.34 19.97 22.18
CA GLY A 905 -14.24 20.55 23.18
C GLY A 905 -15.65 20.52 22.63
N LEU A 906 -16.56 19.77 23.27
CA LEU A 906 -18.00 19.81 23.04
C LEU A 906 -18.49 21.25 22.87
N PHE A 907 -18.84 21.65 21.65
CA PHE A 907 -19.90 22.62 21.38
C PHE A 907 -20.53 22.29 20.03
N LEU A 908 -21.79 21.87 20.10
CA LEU A 908 -22.75 21.68 19.01
C LEU A 908 -22.67 22.79 17.97
N PHE A 909 -22.55 22.43 16.69
CA PHE A 909 -23.22 23.10 15.56
C PHE A 909 -23.43 22.14 14.39
#